data_AF-A0A1E3B487-F1
#
_entry.id   AF-A0A1E3B487-F1
#
_cell.length_a   1.000
_cell.length_b   1.000
_cell.length_c   1.000
_cell.angle_alpha   90.00
_cell.angle_beta   90.00
_cell.angle_gamma   90.00
#
_symmetry.space_group_name_H-M   'P 1'
#
loop_
_entity.id
_entity.type
_entity.pdbx_description
1 polymer ?
#
loop_
_entity_poly.entity_id
_entity_poly.type
_entity_poly.pdbx_seq_one_letter_code
_entity_poly.pdbx_strand_id
1 'polypeptide(L)'
;MEFGMAMGKSAGIRHCSSAASVSGPAQVEAKYSESRVALDAPFADGPWTFSNGLSNTFRVETFNVTELGHVQSFLIQGGLRWQRLQLLNPKSTIKICRAGIRSANDRTAVDALPGHFECSNPLYNNIWALGPRTLQQACIANHTAPSTWEVTSDGVYLWGQQPAASVKGASYANYIMTFQSKIVRGGTGWKVASGVTGYGPYFVLTSEYPSELTFLNTNRTLVPPNTLVVGYGYNLVNQTSLTTGAIKHFPLSFNVTEGEWYNISTSINQTGYSVSINDHPAVFVALKHLQTPSASIGGSSSLTSGTWAFGPYQDQLAYVKDVKVLAQNGALLYQNPMTNESVLKEYGVMTNSESVCLDGAKRDRLVWSGDFTHTYRVISASTHRQDFLTGTLAYSLDRQATSGVYEGFFSMSPTMGQSAEYTLIYNTFGILDYQMLFLNAFAGYYLDFADDAFLQKYWPQAKKGVNAVLPLDLSFPTLLVYTLQRMGRLGNVIGDTKTATNWTTTATRISNAINNQLWNNKTGTYGESLTSLNTSSITGTAWATLADVANTTQAQRSITALSSLRLGIGYKESSSTSNARNTQLSPNLSGFLLEALFQHSRSSTSPQNATIEAIGVLLNRLWPAMVTQDKYYTGAAWEYLDAVGRPGLDFYTSHAHPWGAAPTYVFMEYVLGIQSVTPGFKEWAFRPALLNVGVSWARGRVPTPYGAIQGNWMVDRKRRHLDLNVCAPKGTKGTVSLPLKAELYTANGEERSVEGVGLKEEVSGGECAKISVILK
;
A
#
# COMPACT_ATOMS: atom_id res chain seq x y z
N MET A 1 11.53 -25.61 -5.13
CA MET A 1 12.40 -24.43 -4.95
C MET A 1 11.67 -23.47 -4.03
N GLU A 2 12.24 -23.12 -2.88
CA GLU A 2 11.69 -22.05 -2.05
C GLU A 2 11.92 -20.72 -2.76
N PHE A 3 10.84 -20.16 -3.29
CA PHE A 3 10.84 -18.81 -3.82
C PHE A 3 10.55 -17.87 -2.63
N GLY A 4 11.50 -17.00 -2.30
CA GLY A 4 11.20 -15.82 -1.48
C GLY A 4 10.24 -14.91 -2.23
N MET A 5 9.48 -14.07 -1.51
CA MET A 5 8.68 -13.04 -2.14
C MET A 5 9.52 -12.19 -3.10
N ALA A 6 9.04 -11.98 -4.32
CA ALA A 6 9.69 -11.16 -5.32
C ALA A 6 8.67 -10.37 -6.15
N MET A 7 9.01 -9.11 -6.40
CA MET A 7 8.37 -8.19 -7.33
C MET A 7 9.16 -8.22 -8.63
N GLY A 8 8.71 -9.08 -9.54
CA GLY A 8 9.39 -9.33 -10.81
C GLY A 8 9.00 -8.35 -11.92
N LYS A 9 9.99 -7.86 -12.70
CA LYS A 9 9.77 -7.34 -14.06
C LYS A 9 9.15 -8.40 -14.97
N SER A 10 9.48 -9.67 -14.73
CA SER A 10 8.94 -10.81 -15.45
C SER A 10 9.26 -12.09 -14.68
N ALA A 11 8.33 -13.04 -14.66
CA ALA A 11 8.67 -14.42 -14.42
C ALA A 11 9.04 -15.04 -15.77
N GLY A 12 10.14 -15.80 -15.79
CA GLY A 12 10.70 -16.31 -17.03
C GLY A 12 11.19 -17.74 -16.90
N ILE A 13 11.18 -18.43 -18.04
CA ILE A 13 11.65 -19.79 -18.22
C ILE A 13 12.84 -19.73 -19.16
N ARG A 14 13.99 -20.30 -18.78
CA ARG A 14 15.19 -20.41 -19.64
C ARG A 14 15.43 -21.88 -20.02
N HIS A 15 15.56 -22.14 -21.32
CA HIS A 15 16.04 -23.41 -21.89
C HIS A 15 17.57 -23.45 -22.01
N CYS A 16 18.19 -24.63 -21.88
CA CYS A 16 19.61 -24.86 -22.15
C CYS A 16 19.81 -25.84 -23.32
N SER A 17 20.91 -25.63 -24.05
CA SER A 17 21.42 -26.50 -25.11
C SER A 17 21.89 -27.84 -24.56
N SER A 18 21.01 -28.85 -24.60
CA SER A 18 21.29 -30.26 -24.87
C SER A 18 20.01 -31.10 -24.67
N ALA A 19 19.39 -31.46 -25.81
CA ALA A 19 18.26 -32.37 -26.06
C ALA A 19 16.93 -32.06 -25.31
N ALA A 20 15.75 -32.08 -25.93
CA ALA A 20 15.28 -32.68 -27.18
C ALA A 20 14.33 -31.69 -27.91
N SER A 21 14.12 -31.94 -29.21
CA SER A 21 13.16 -31.25 -30.07
C SER A 21 11.81 -31.01 -29.38
N VAL A 22 11.28 -29.79 -29.46
CA VAL A 22 9.89 -29.52 -29.11
C VAL A 22 9.02 -30.30 -30.09
N SER A 23 8.36 -31.37 -29.66
CA SER A 23 7.40 -32.11 -30.48
C SER A 23 6.07 -31.34 -30.52
N GLY A 24 5.99 -30.32 -31.39
CA GLY A 24 4.85 -29.39 -31.49
C GLY A 24 4.87 -28.26 -30.44
N PRO A 25 4.14 -27.14 -30.63
CA PRO A 25 4.19 -25.99 -29.73
C PRO A 25 3.78 -26.38 -28.30
N ALA A 26 4.67 -26.12 -27.34
CA ALA A 26 4.42 -26.40 -25.92
C ALA A 26 3.79 -25.16 -25.26
N GLN A 27 2.54 -25.27 -24.82
CA GLN A 27 1.88 -24.20 -24.08
C GLN A 27 1.97 -24.44 -22.57
N VAL A 28 2.49 -23.44 -21.84
CA VAL A 28 2.68 -23.50 -20.39
C VAL A 28 1.88 -22.39 -19.73
N GLU A 29 0.90 -22.76 -18.90
CA GLU A 29 0.22 -21.81 -18.02
C GLU A 29 1.11 -21.49 -16.82
N ALA A 30 1.25 -20.20 -16.51
CA ALA A 30 1.89 -19.72 -15.30
C ALA A 30 0.85 -19.03 -14.40
N LYS A 31 0.75 -19.49 -13.15
CA LYS A 31 -0.04 -18.85 -12.10
C LYS A 31 0.86 -18.24 -11.03
N TYR A 32 0.48 -17.07 -10.53
CA TYR A 32 1.24 -16.32 -9.54
C TYR A 32 0.40 -16.07 -8.30
N SER A 33 0.99 -16.26 -7.12
CA SER A 33 0.32 -15.87 -5.89
C SER A 33 1.24 -15.51 -4.73
N GLU A 34 0.73 -14.73 -3.79
CA GLU A 34 1.38 -14.49 -2.50
C GLU A 34 1.20 -15.68 -1.55
N SER A 35 0.02 -16.30 -1.52
CA SER A 35 -0.27 -17.49 -0.69
C SER A 35 -0.31 -18.76 -1.52
N ARG A 36 0.14 -19.89 -0.96
CA ARG A 36 0.23 -21.16 -1.69
C ARG A 36 -1.15 -21.65 -2.16
N VAL A 37 -2.16 -21.46 -1.32
CA VAL A 37 -3.53 -21.93 -1.57
C VAL A 37 -4.21 -21.26 -2.76
N ALA A 38 -3.82 -20.03 -3.09
CA ALA A 38 -4.43 -19.33 -4.19
C ALA A 38 -4.08 -19.97 -5.55
N LEU A 39 -2.95 -20.67 -5.68
CA LEU A 39 -2.54 -21.31 -6.94
C LEU A 39 -3.56 -22.32 -7.49
N ASP A 40 -4.39 -22.90 -6.63
CA ASP A 40 -5.40 -23.86 -7.04
C ASP A 40 -6.68 -23.21 -7.59
N ALA A 41 -6.87 -21.91 -7.34
CA ALA A 41 -7.99 -21.16 -7.89
C ALA A 41 -7.82 -20.92 -9.41
N PRO A 42 -8.91 -20.77 -10.18
CA PRO A 42 -8.84 -20.52 -11.63
C PRO A 42 -7.94 -19.33 -12.00
N PHE A 43 -8.00 -18.24 -11.24
CA PHE A 43 -7.24 -17.00 -11.48
C PHE A 43 -6.15 -16.73 -10.43
N ALA A 44 -5.65 -17.77 -9.76
CA ALA A 44 -4.69 -17.63 -8.67
C ALA A 44 -5.20 -16.68 -7.55
N ASP A 45 -4.43 -15.67 -7.17
CA ASP A 45 -4.87 -14.57 -6.28
C ASP A 45 -5.30 -13.31 -7.03
N GLY A 46 -5.66 -13.45 -8.31
CA GLY A 46 -6.30 -12.45 -9.15
C GLY A 46 -7.73 -12.85 -9.58
N PRO A 47 -8.32 -12.10 -10.52
CA PRO A 47 -7.81 -10.83 -10.99
C PRO A 47 -7.97 -9.73 -9.93
N TRP A 48 -7.03 -8.79 -9.88
CA TRP A 48 -7.18 -7.57 -9.10
C TRP A 48 -7.40 -6.40 -10.04
N THR A 49 -8.64 -5.89 -10.07
CA THR A 49 -9.14 -5.12 -11.24
C THR A 49 -9.47 -3.67 -10.91
N PHE A 50 -9.12 -3.23 -9.69
CA PHE A 50 -9.36 -1.87 -9.22
C PHE A 50 -8.53 -0.82 -9.97
N SER A 51 -7.30 -1.16 -10.37
CA SER A 51 -6.40 -0.27 -11.11
C SER A 51 -5.61 -1.05 -12.15
N ASN A 52 -5.02 -0.36 -13.14
CA ASN A 52 -4.06 -0.98 -14.05
C ASN A 52 -2.73 -1.31 -13.34
N GLY A 53 -2.31 -0.46 -12.39
CA GLY A 53 -1.15 -0.70 -11.52
C GLY A 53 0.20 -0.87 -12.23
N LEU A 54 0.28 -0.56 -13.53
CA LEU A 54 1.42 -0.85 -14.42
C LEU A 54 1.87 -2.32 -14.34
N SER A 55 0.92 -3.26 -14.31
CA SER A 55 1.18 -4.68 -14.10
C SER A 55 0.06 -5.58 -14.60
N ASN A 56 0.29 -6.90 -14.56
CA ASN A 56 -0.67 -7.92 -14.94
C ASN A 56 -1.76 -8.06 -13.86
N THR A 57 -2.97 -7.63 -14.21
CA THR A 57 -4.11 -7.67 -13.30
C THR A 57 -4.73 -9.05 -13.14
N PHE A 58 -4.42 -10.02 -14.01
CA PHE A 58 -5.07 -11.35 -14.01
C PHE A 58 -4.33 -12.43 -13.22
N ARG A 59 -3.03 -12.26 -12.97
CA ARG A 59 -2.19 -13.19 -12.16
C ARG A 59 -2.08 -14.62 -12.72
N VAL A 60 -2.54 -14.81 -13.94
CA VAL A 60 -2.41 -16.03 -14.73
C VAL A 60 -2.12 -15.60 -16.17
N GLU A 61 -1.12 -16.23 -16.78
CA GLU A 61 -0.77 -16.00 -18.19
C GLU A 61 -0.34 -17.31 -18.85
N THR A 62 -0.38 -17.33 -20.18
CA THR A 62 0.01 -18.51 -20.96
C THR A 62 1.20 -18.20 -21.87
N PHE A 63 2.24 -19.01 -21.74
CA PHE A 63 3.42 -18.97 -22.61
C PHE A 63 3.28 -19.99 -23.74
N ASN A 64 3.40 -19.52 -24.97
CA ASN A 64 3.52 -20.39 -26.14
C ASN A 64 5.00 -20.58 -26.49
N VAL A 65 5.55 -21.75 -26.21
CA VAL A 65 6.97 -22.07 -26.42
C VAL A 65 7.11 -22.84 -27.72
N THR A 66 7.55 -22.13 -28.76
CA THR A 66 7.70 -22.65 -30.13
C THR A 66 9.16 -22.94 -30.50
N GLU A 67 10.11 -22.30 -29.82
CA GLU A 67 11.54 -22.44 -30.08
C GLU A 67 12.35 -22.55 -28.78
N LEU A 68 13.60 -23.00 -28.91
CA LEU A 68 14.54 -23.05 -27.79
C LEU A 68 14.95 -21.63 -27.40
N GLY A 69 14.77 -21.24 -26.14
CA GLY A 69 15.19 -19.92 -25.70
C GLY A 69 14.73 -19.53 -24.31
N HIS A 70 14.76 -18.22 -24.07
CA HIS A 70 14.23 -17.61 -22.86
C HIS A 70 12.90 -16.95 -23.16
N VAL A 71 11.85 -17.37 -22.46
CA VAL A 71 10.52 -16.79 -22.54
C VAL A 71 10.24 -16.08 -21.22
N GLN A 72 9.67 -14.88 -21.29
CA GLN A 72 9.37 -14.08 -20.09
C GLN A 72 8.04 -13.35 -20.25
N SER A 73 7.37 -13.10 -19.13
CA SER A 73 6.19 -12.22 -19.12
C SER A 73 6.55 -10.81 -19.61
N PHE A 74 5.65 -10.19 -20.36
CA PHE A 74 5.76 -8.78 -20.72
C PHE A 74 5.37 -7.87 -19.55
N LEU A 75 4.28 -8.21 -18.85
CA LEU A 75 3.74 -7.41 -17.76
C LEU A 75 4.42 -7.79 -16.44
N ILE A 76 4.66 -6.78 -15.59
CA ILE A 76 5.04 -6.99 -14.19
C ILE A 76 3.96 -7.84 -13.52
N GLN A 77 4.32 -8.88 -12.80
CA GLN A 77 3.32 -9.69 -12.07
C GLN A 77 2.89 -9.05 -10.75
N GLY A 78 3.68 -8.14 -10.19
CA GLY A 78 3.47 -7.59 -8.84
C GLY A 78 4.06 -8.50 -7.77
N GLY A 79 3.59 -8.37 -6.53
CA GLY A 79 4.05 -9.16 -5.39
C GLY A 79 3.65 -10.63 -5.53
N LEU A 80 4.62 -11.54 -5.48
CA LEU A 80 4.36 -12.98 -5.47
C LEU A 80 5.39 -13.73 -4.64
N ARG A 81 4.98 -14.87 -4.07
CA ARG A 81 5.88 -15.85 -3.45
C ARG A 81 5.86 -17.17 -4.22
N TRP A 82 4.71 -17.55 -4.75
CA TRP A 82 4.50 -18.83 -5.39
C TRP A 82 4.27 -18.65 -6.88
N GLN A 83 4.87 -19.54 -7.66
CA GLN A 83 4.63 -19.69 -9.08
C GLN A 83 4.30 -21.15 -9.36
N ARG A 84 3.21 -21.41 -10.09
CA ARG A 84 2.90 -22.74 -10.62
C ARG A 84 3.04 -22.70 -12.14
N LEU A 85 3.77 -23.66 -12.69
CA LEU A 85 3.88 -23.88 -14.13
C LEU A 85 3.15 -25.17 -14.47
N GLN A 86 2.22 -25.11 -15.42
CA GLN A 86 1.44 -26.26 -15.88
C GLN A 86 1.56 -26.39 -17.39
N LEU A 87 2.07 -27.54 -17.85
CA LEU A 87 2.05 -27.88 -19.27
C LEU A 87 0.61 -28.21 -19.68
N LEU A 88 0.07 -27.45 -20.64
CA LEU A 88 -1.32 -27.56 -21.06
C LEU A 88 -1.53 -28.68 -22.10
N ASN A 89 -0.55 -28.89 -22.97
CA ASN A 89 -0.59 -29.95 -23.97
C ASN A 89 0.14 -31.21 -23.48
N PRO A 90 -0.56 -32.26 -23.04
CA PRO A 90 0.07 -33.47 -22.51
C PRO A 90 0.84 -34.28 -23.57
N LYS A 91 0.64 -33.98 -24.87
CA LYS A 91 1.37 -34.61 -25.98
C LYS A 91 2.67 -33.89 -26.33
N SER A 92 2.84 -32.65 -25.86
CA SER A 92 4.08 -31.90 -26.04
C SER A 92 5.07 -32.24 -24.93
N THR A 93 6.37 -32.07 -25.18
CA THR A 93 7.41 -32.21 -24.16
C THR A 93 8.22 -30.92 -24.10
N ILE A 94 8.44 -30.42 -22.88
CA ILE A 94 9.32 -29.28 -22.60
C ILE A 94 10.27 -29.62 -21.46
N LYS A 95 11.54 -29.22 -21.58
CA LYS A 95 12.58 -29.42 -20.56
C LYS A 95 13.01 -28.09 -19.92
N ILE A 96 12.34 -27.67 -18.86
CA ILE A 96 12.68 -26.41 -18.19
C ILE A 96 14.00 -26.56 -17.43
N CYS A 97 15.04 -25.85 -17.86
CA CYS A 97 16.36 -25.89 -17.22
C CYS A 97 16.46 -24.89 -16.07
N ARG A 98 15.76 -23.76 -16.18
CA ARG A 98 15.65 -22.76 -15.11
C ARG A 98 14.29 -22.07 -15.20
N ALA A 99 13.63 -21.91 -14.06
CA ALA A 99 12.52 -20.99 -13.88
C ALA A 99 12.93 -19.97 -12.80
N GLY A 100 12.51 -18.73 -12.94
CA GLY A 100 12.83 -17.71 -11.95
C GLY A 100 12.11 -16.40 -12.17
N ILE A 101 12.30 -15.51 -11.20
CA ILE A 101 11.71 -14.17 -11.17
C ILE A 101 12.84 -13.16 -11.31
N ARG A 102 12.72 -12.25 -12.29
CA ARG A 102 13.63 -11.11 -12.42
C ARG A 102 13.11 -9.96 -11.58
N SER A 103 13.59 -9.81 -10.35
CA SER A 103 13.21 -8.67 -9.50
C SER A 103 13.69 -7.34 -10.08
N ALA A 104 12.83 -6.33 -10.07
CA ALA A 104 13.23 -4.93 -10.32
C ALA A 104 13.75 -4.25 -9.04
N ASN A 105 13.38 -4.80 -7.89
CA ASN A 105 13.58 -4.18 -6.59
C ASN A 105 14.81 -4.71 -5.86
N ASP A 106 15.22 -3.97 -4.83
CA ASP A 106 16.28 -4.33 -3.89
C ASP A 106 16.02 -5.70 -3.23
N ARG A 107 17.10 -6.47 -3.07
CA ARG A 107 17.11 -7.81 -2.46
C ARG A 107 18.22 -7.96 -1.42
N THR A 108 18.76 -6.84 -0.94
CA THR A 108 19.75 -6.81 0.14
C THR A 108 19.20 -7.55 1.34
N ALA A 109 20.02 -8.44 1.93
CA ALA A 109 19.61 -9.19 3.11
C ALA A 109 19.30 -8.22 4.26
N VAL A 110 18.28 -8.52 5.07
CA VAL A 110 17.76 -7.60 6.10
C VAL A 110 18.79 -7.22 7.17
N ASP A 111 19.77 -8.09 7.39
CA ASP A 111 20.92 -7.92 8.29
C ASP A 111 22.07 -7.13 7.65
N ALA A 112 22.02 -6.87 6.35
CA ALA A 112 22.97 -6.03 5.59
C ALA A 112 22.41 -4.64 5.25
N LEU A 113 21.14 -4.35 5.55
CA LEU A 113 20.53 -3.03 5.34
C LEU A 113 21.14 -1.95 6.26
N PRO A 114 21.03 -0.65 5.93
CA PRO A 114 21.56 0.42 6.78
C PRO A 114 21.08 0.34 8.24
N GLY A 115 19.78 0.12 8.44
CA GLY A 115 19.17 -0.12 9.75
C GLY A 115 18.98 -1.60 10.07
N HIS A 116 19.16 -1.94 11.35
CA HIS A 116 19.02 -3.33 11.82
C HIS A 116 18.68 -3.42 13.30
N PHE A 117 17.95 -4.48 13.64
CA PHE A 117 17.52 -4.82 14.98
C PHE A 117 17.66 -6.32 15.24
N GLU A 118 18.08 -6.65 16.46
CA GLU A 118 18.06 -8.01 16.98
C GLU A 118 17.86 -7.98 18.50
N CYS A 119 17.16 -8.97 19.04
CA CYS A 119 16.94 -9.13 20.48
C CYS A 119 16.93 -10.60 20.91
N SER A 120 16.86 -10.80 22.22
CA SER A 120 16.78 -12.13 22.87
C SER A 120 15.60 -13.01 22.44
N ASN A 121 14.58 -12.46 21.80
CA ASN A 121 13.43 -13.20 21.33
C ASN A 121 13.50 -13.41 19.80
N PRO A 122 13.77 -14.65 19.31
CA PRO A 122 13.90 -14.90 17.88
C PRO A 122 12.61 -14.62 17.09
N LEU A 123 11.43 -14.73 17.72
CA LEU A 123 10.16 -14.39 17.09
C LEU A 123 10.09 -12.88 16.79
N TYR A 124 10.58 -12.04 17.69
CA TYR A 124 10.60 -10.59 17.47
C TYR A 124 11.58 -10.20 16.37
N ASN A 125 12.71 -10.91 16.24
CA ASN A 125 13.65 -10.71 15.14
C ASN A 125 12.99 -11.01 13.79
N ASN A 126 12.20 -12.09 13.72
CA ASN A 126 11.43 -12.43 12.52
C ASN A 126 10.31 -11.42 12.22
N ILE A 127 9.65 -10.90 13.25
CA ILE A 127 8.62 -9.85 13.11
C ILE A 127 9.23 -8.54 12.61
N TRP A 128 10.38 -8.13 13.14
CA TRP A 128 11.10 -6.94 12.66
C TRP A 128 11.45 -7.06 11.18
N ALA A 129 11.92 -8.24 10.75
CA ALA A 129 12.32 -8.48 9.37
C ALA A 129 11.17 -8.39 8.35
N LEU A 130 9.90 -8.43 8.79
CA LEU A 130 8.75 -8.28 7.89
C LEU A 130 8.76 -6.93 7.19
N GLY A 131 9.07 -5.83 7.89
CA GLY A 131 9.01 -4.48 7.32
C GLY A 131 9.99 -4.20 6.19
N PRO A 132 11.31 -4.36 6.38
CA PRO A 132 12.27 -4.15 5.28
C PRO A 132 11.97 -5.03 4.07
N ARG A 133 11.55 -6.28 4.29
CA ARG A 133 11.14 -7.18 3.19
C ARG A 133 9.89 -6.68 2.48
N THR A 134 8.91 -6.15 3.23
CA THR A 134 7.74 -5.49 2.64
C THR A 134 8.14 -4.31 1.78
N LEU A 135 9.01 -3.42 2.26
CA LEU A 135 9.46 -2.25 1.49
C LEU A 135 10.17 -2.64 0.20
N GLN A 136 11.04 -3.66 0.27
CA GLN A 136 11.70 -4.22 -0.92
C GLN A 136 10.71 -4.77 -1.94
N GLN A 137 9.45 -5.02 -1.58
CA GLN A 137 8.39 -5.35 -2.54
C GLN A 137 7.53 -4.14 -2.90
N ALA A 138 7.02 -3.39 -1.93
CA ALA A 138 6.02 -2.35 -2.17
C ALA A 138 6.61 -1.01 -2.67
N CYS A 139 7.93 -0.78 -2.54
CA CYS A 139 8.58 0.43 -3.03
C CYS A 139 9.24 0.21 -4.41
N ILE A 140 8.91 1.08 -5.36
CA ILE A 140 9.21 0.98 -6.79
C ILE A 140 10.10 2.13 -7.20
N ALA A 141 11.36 1.83 -7.54
CA ALA A 141 12.30 2.84 -7.95
C ALA A 141 11.84 3.50 -9.26
N ASN A 142 12.22 4.76 -9.48
CA ASN A 142 11.94 5.45 -10.72
C ASN A 142 12.32 4.62 -11.97
N HIS A 143 11.51 4.70 -13.02
CA HIS A 143 11.72 3.99 -14.29
C HIS A 143 11.85 2.45 -14.19
N THR A 144 11.30 1.84 -13.12
CA THR A 144 11.30 0.37 -12.97
C THR A 144 9.96 -0.28 -13.23
N ALA A 145 8.85 0.48 -13.21
CA ALA A 145 7.54 0.09 -13.69
C ALA A 145 7.27 0.75 -15.07
N PRO A 146 7.53 0.03 -16.18
CA PRO A 146 7.33 0.56 -17.52
C PRO A 146 5.83 0.71 -17.84
N SER A 147 5.54 1.39 -18.96
CA SER A 147 4.19 1.41 -19.50
C SER A 147 3.71 -0.01 -19.84
N THR A 148 2.41 -0.24 -19.66
CA THR A 148 1.74 -1.47 -20.08
C THR A 148 1.16 -1.39 -21.49
N TRP A 149 1.42 -0.26 -22.18
CA TRP A 149 1.04 0.01 -23.56
C TRP A 149 2.32 0.22 -24.38
N GLU A 150 2.29 -0.20 -25.64
CA GLU A 150 3.36 0.09 -26.59
C GLU A 150 2.80 0.98 -27.72
N VAL A 151 3.35 2.18 -27.87
CA VAL A 151 2.91 3.14 -28.90
C VAL A 151 3.68 2.87 -30.18
N THR A 152 2.97 2.66 -31.29
CA THR A 152 3.55 2.34 -32.60
C THR A 152 2.99 3.25 -33.69
N SER A 153 3.54 3.16 -34.90
CA SER A 153 2.97 3.84 -36.09
C SER A 153 1.57 3.34 -36.45
N ASP A 154 1.20 2.12 -36.03
CA ASP A 154 -0.09 1.49 -36.29
C ASP A 154 -1.11 1.73 -35.17
N GLY A 155 -0.78 2.56 -34.18
CA GLY A 155 -1.60 2.81 -32.99
C GLY A 155 -0.97 2.26 -31.72
N VAL A 156 -1.77 2.14 -30.65
CA VAL A 156 -1.34 1.53 -29.40
C VAL A 156 -1.54 0.03 -29.43
N TYR A 157 -0.51 -0.71 -29.06
CA TYR A 157 -0.53 -2.16 -28.87
C TYR A 157 -0.80 -2.49 -27.40
N LEU A 158 -1.80 -3.34 -27.17
CA LEU A 158 -2.39 -3.58 -25.86
C LEU A 158 -2.38 -5.06 -25.49
N TRP A 159 -1.92 -5.35 -24.27
CA TRP A 159 -2.03 -6.66 -23.62
C TRP A 159 -3.26 -6.74 -22.73
N GLY A 160 -3.74 -7.97 -22.51
CA GLY A 160 -4.83 -8.25 -21.57
C GLY A 160 -4.53 -7.74 -20.16
N GLN A 161 -5.33 -6.76 -19.71
CA GLN A 161 -5.17 -6.07 -18.42
C GLN A 161 -6.45 -5.31 -18.05
N GLN A 162 -6.48 -4.70 -16.85
CA GLN A 162 -7.54 -3.76 -16.51
C GLN A 162 -7.54 -2.57 -17.49
N PRO A 163 -8.68 -2.26 -18.14
CA PRO A 163 -8.75 -1.16 -19.10
C PRO A 163 -8.34 0.18 -18.50
N ALA A 164 -7.44 0.89 -19.19
CA ALA A 164 -7.00 2.23 -18.79
C ALA A 164 -7.93 3.28 -19.40
N ALA A 165 -8.41 4.21 -18.59
CA ALA A 165 -9.42 5.19 -18.96
C ALA A 165 -8.81 6.53 -19.36
N SER A 166 -9.35 7.18 -20.39
CA SER A 166 -8.92 8.54 -20.76
C SER A 166 -9.44 9.54 -19.75
N VAL A 167 -8.58 10.46 -19.30
CA VAL A 167 -9.00 11.62 -18.49
C VAL A 167 -9.78 12.67 -19.29
N LYS A 168 -9.64 12.71 -20.62
CA LYS A 168 -10.22 13.77 -21.47
C LYS A 168 -11.74 13.65 -21.61
N GLY A 169 -12.28 12.44 -21.49
CA GLY A 169 -13.71 12.17 -21.56
C GLY A 169 -14.46 12.22 -20.23
N ALA A 170 -13.80 12.55 -19.11
CA ALA A 170 -14.34 12.35 -17.77
C ALA A 170 -15.72 13.02 -17.53
N SER A 171 -15.98 14.15 -18.18
CA SER A 171 -17.22 14.93 -18.06
C SER A 171 -18.22 14.70 -19.20
N TYR A 172 -17.93 13.81 -20.15
CA TYR A 172 -18.79 13.59 -21.30
C TYR A 172 -20.01 12.74 -20.93
N ALA A 173 -21.04 12.79 -21.78
CA ALA A 173 -22.21 11.94 -21.65
C ALA A 173 -22.88 11.72 -23.00
N ASN A 174 -23.59 10.60 -23.12
CA ASN A 174 -24.43 10.25 -24.26
C ASN A 174 -23.70 10.35 -25.62
N TYR A 175 -22.39 10.12 -25.67
CA TYR A 175 -21.60 10.29 -26.89
C TYR A 175 -21.61 9.03 -27.78
N ILE A 176 -21.07 9.19 -28.98
CA ILE A 176 -20.71 8.10 -29.89
C ILE A 176 -19.18 8.05 -29.93
N MET A 177 -18.60 6.91 -29.56
CA MET A 177 -17.16 6.66 -29.71
C MET A 177 -16.92 5.73 -30.88
N THR A 178 -16.04 6.12 -31.80
CA THR A 178 -15.56 5.30 -32.91
C THR A 178 -14.06 5.08 -32.80
N PHE A 179 -13.58 3.90 -33.13
CA PHE A 179 -12.14 3.58 -33.18
C PHE A 179 -11.90 2.40 -34.13
N GLN A 180 -10.64 2.18 -34.52
CA GLN A 180 -10.23 0.97 -35.22
C GLN A 180 -9.49 0.04 -34.26
N SER A 181 -9.73 -1.26 -34.39
CA SER A 181 -8.96 -2.27 -33.66
C SER A 181 -8.57 -3.44 -34.54
N LYS A 182 -7.31 -3.88 -34.44
CA LYS A 182 -6.82 -5.11 -35.05
C LYS A 182 -6.57 -6.13 -33.96
N ILE A 183 -7.33 -7.22 -33.98
CA ILE A 183 -7.18 -8.30 -32.99
C ILE A 183 -5.97 -9.13 -33.41
N VAL A 184 -4.93 -9.15 -32.58
CA VAL A 184 -3.71 -9.94 -32.83
C VAL A 184 -3.85 -11.34 -32.25
N ARG A 185 -4.54 -11.47 -31.12
CA ARG A 185 -4.91 -12.75 -30.53
C ARG A 185 -6.13 -12.61 -29.65
N GLY A 186 -7.09 -13.50 -29.85
CA GLY A 186 -8.22 -13.76 -28.99
C GLY A 186 -9.33 -12.71 -29.01
N GLY A 187 -9.01 -11.43 -28.83
CA GLY A 187 -10.01 -10.36 -28.83
C GLY A 187 -9.46 -8.97 -28.55
N THR A 188 -10.37 -7.99 -28.51
CA THR A 188 -10.12 -6.59 -28.12
C THR A 188 -11.15 -6.16 -27.07
N GLY A 189 -10.81 -5.20 -26.22
CA GLY A 189 -11.67 -4.77 -25.11
C GLY A 189 -11.67 -3.26 -24.88
N TRP A 190 -12.86 -2.71 -24.58
CA TRP A 190 -13.05 -1.28 -24.33
C TRP A 190 -14.19 -1.00 -23.35
N LYS A 191 -14.23 0.21 -22.82
CA LYS A 191 -15.33 0.76 -22.01
C LYS A 191 -15.83 2.06 -22.61
N VAL A 192 -17.10 2.37 -22.35
CA VAL A 192 -17.72 3.68 -22.56
C VAL A 192 -18.53 4.04 -21.32
N ALA A 193 -18.88 5.31 -21.12
CA ALA A 193 -19.60 5.76 -19.92
C ALA A 193 -19.01 5.21 -18.60
N SER A 194 -17.68 5.05 -18.53
CA SER A 194 -16.98 4.55 -17.34
C SER A 194 -16.46 5.70 -16.50
N GLY A 195 -16.28 5.48 -15.20
CA GLY A 195 -15.49 6.40 -14.38
C GLY A 195 -14.01 6.35 -14.76
N VAL A 196 -13.25 7.39 -14.43
CA VAL A 196 -11.81 7.50 -14.73
C VAL A 196 -10.94 6.49 -13.99
N THR A 197 -11.48 5.81 -12.98
CA THR A 197 -10.83 4.70 -12.28
C THR A 197 -11.21 3.32 -12.85
N GLY A 198 -12.01 3.30 -13.92
CA GLY A 198 -12.27 2.10 -14.71
C GLY A 198 -13.51 1.29 -14.32
N TYR A 199 -14.38 1.75 -13.42
CA TYR A 199 -15.68 1.10 -13.18
C TYR A 199 -16.71 1.55 -14.23
N GLY A 200 -17.41 0.60 -14.87
CA GLY A 200 -18.43 0.88 -15.89
C GLY A 200 -18.71 -0.31 -16.81
N PRO A 201 -19.47 -0.13 -17.91
CA PRO A 201 -19.72 -1.21 -18.86
C PRO A 201 -18.42 -1.60 -19.57
N TYR A 202 -18.19 -2.90 -19.71
CA TYR A 202 -16.98 -3.46 -20.33
C TYR A 202 -17.36 -4.38 -21.49
N PHE A 203 -16.85 -4.06 -22.67
CA PHE A 203 -17.12 -4.74 -23.92
C PHE A 203 -15.87 -5.49 -24.34
N VAL A 204 -16.03 -6.76 -24.73
CA VAL A 204 -14.96 -7.59 -25.27
C VAL A 204 -15.46 -8.22 -26.58
N LEU A 205 -14.83 -7.86 -27.69
CA LEU A 205 -15.07 -8.48 -28.99
C LEU A 205 -14.08 -9.62 -29.19
N THR A 206 -14.58 -10.84 -29.30
CA THR A 206 -13.77 -12.05 -29.45
C THR A 206 -13.66 -12.49 -30.90
N SER A 207 -12.51 -13.04 -31.24
CA SER A 207 -12.19 -13.58 -32.56
C SER A 207 -12.78 -14.98 -32.80
N GLU A 208 -12.50 -15.56 -33.96
CA GLU A 208 -12.81 -16.92 -34.34
C GLU A 208 -11.95 -17.96 -33.61
N TYR A 209 -10.88 -17.52 -32.94
CA TYR A 209 -9.89 -18.36 -32.26
C TYR A 209 -9.24 -19.41 -33.19
N PRO A 210 -8.41 -18.97 -34.16
CA PRO A 210 -7.68 -19.88 -35.04
C PRO A 210 -6.77 -20.80 -34.24
N SER A 211 -6.69 -22.07 -34.64
CA SER A 211 -6.01 -23.13 -33.88
C SER A 211 -4.51 -22.86 -33.68
N GLU A 212 -3.89 -22.16 -34.62
CA GLU A 212 -2.45 -21.86 -34.60
C GLU A 212 -2.07 -20.79 -33.55
N LEU A 213 -3.00 -19.87 -33.23
CA LEU A 213 -2.73 -18.72 -32.35
C LEU A 213 -3.44 -18.84 -30.98
N THR A 214 -4.46 -19.69 -30.89
CA THR A 214 -5.28 -19.79 -29.68
C THR A 214 -4.61 -20.63 -28.59
N PHE A 215 -4.71 -20.16 -27.35
CA PHE A 215 -4.26 -20.91 -26.20
C PHE A 215 -5.27 -21.99 -25.79
N LEU A 216 -4.76 -23.16 -25.39
CA LEU A 216 -5.58 -24.33 -25.04
C LEU A 216 -6.49 -24.08 -23.83
N ASN A 217 -6.09 -23.18 -22.94
CA ASN A 217 -6.83 -22.77 -21.74
C ASN A 217 -7.71 -21.52 -21.96
N THR A 218 -7.89 -21.04 -23.20
CA THR A 218 -8.85 -19.96 -23.49
C THR A 218 -10.24 -20.33 -23.01
N ASN A 219 -10.81 -19.54 -22.10
CA ASN A 219 -12.13 -19.78 -21.52
C ASN A 219 -13.24 -19.42 -22.51
N ARG A 220 -13.56 -20.35 -23.42
CA ARG A 220 -14.60 -20.19 -24.45
C ARG A 220 -16.03 -20.16 -23.88
N THR A 221 -16.24 -20.39 -22.59
CA THR A 221 -17.55 -20.19 -21.94
C THR A 221 -17.72 -18.72 -21.53
N LEU A 222 -16.67 -18.12 -20.98
CA LEU A 222 -16.69 -16.71 -20.57
C LEU A 222 -16.56 -15.78 -21.77
N VAL A 223 -15.62 -16.09 -22.67
CA VAL A 223 -15.32 -15.34 -23.90
C VAL A 223 -15.45 -16.26 -25.12
N PRO A 224 -16.67 -16.67 -25.51
CA PRO A 224 -16.91 -17.54 -26.68
C PRO A 224 -16.44 -16.90 -27.99
N PRO A 225 -16.17 -17.70 -29.06
CA PRO A 225 -15.72 -17.15 -30.35
C PRO A 225 -16.78 -16.26 -31.01
N ASN A 226 -16.33 -15.35 -31.88
CA ASN A 226 -17.19 -14.51 -32.72
C ASN A 226 -18.35 -13.85 -31.96
N THR A 227 -18.05 -13.29 -30.79
CA THR A 227 -19.07 -12.81 -29.86
C THR A 227 -18.70 -11.44 -29.31
N LEU A 228 -19.69 -10.55 -29.22
CA LEU A 228 -19.59 -9.39 -28.35
C LEU A 228 -20.00 -9.79 -26.93
N VAL A 229 -19.05 -9.81 -26.01
CA VAL A 229 -19.27 -10.09 -24.59
C VAL A 229 -19.34 -8.78 -23.84
N VAL A 230 -20.37 -8.61 -23.01
CA VAL A 230 -20.58 -7.37 -22.26
C VAL A 230 -20.84 -7.66 -20.79
N GLY A 231 -20.06 -7.01 -19.92
CA GLY A 231 -20.27 -6.99 -18.48
C GLY A 231 -20.36 -5.57 -17.94
N TYR A 232 -20.55 -5.43 -16.63
CA TYR A 232 -20.59 -4.13 -15.96
C TYR A 232 -19.82 -4.17 -14.64
N GLY A 233 -18.96 -3.18 -14.41
CA GLY A 233 -18.15 -3.05 -13.21
C GLY A 233 -16.67 -2.90 -13.54
N TYR A 234 -15.79 -3.45 -12.69
CA TYR A 234 -14.35 -3.40 -12.94
C TYR A 234 -13.93 -4.37 -14.05
N ASN A 235 -14.51 -5.56 -14.12
CA ASN A 235 -14.13 -6.60 -15.09
C ASN A 235 -15.32 -7.53 -15.45
N LEU A 236 -15.06 -8.68 -16.11
CA LEU A 236 -16.08 -9.71 -16.42
C LEU A 236 -16.25 -10.75 -15.30
N VAL A 237 -15.34 -10.80 -14.32
CA VAL A 237 -15.42 -11.77 -13.22
C VAL A 237 -15.35 -11.06 -11.88
N ASN A 238 -16.04 -11.64 -10.88
CA ASN A 238 -16.05 -11.11 -9.53
C ASN A 238 -14.66 -11.15 -8.89
N GLN A 239 -14.41 -10.14 -8.05
CA GLN A 239 -13.33 -10.11 -7.08
C GLN A 239 -13.95 -10.06 -5.66
N THR A 240 -13.23 -10.50 -4.62
CA THR A 240 -13.74 -10.73 -3.23
C THR A 240 -14.62 -9.61 -2.67
N SER A 241 -14.41 -8.35 -3.06
CA SER A 241 -15.22 -7.19 -2.66
C SER A 241 -15.76 -6.35 -3.82
N LEU A 242 -15.39 -6.67 -5.07
CA LEU A 242 -15.79 -5.93 -6.27
C LEU A 242 -16.60 -6.86 -7.15
N THR A 243 -17.91 -6.86 -6.94
CA THR A 243 -18.83 -7.66 -7.75
C THR A 243 -19.03 -7.02 -9.11
N THR A 244 -19.21 -7.87 -10.11
CA THR A 244 -19.54 -7.48 -11.48
C THR A 244 -21.02 -7.75 -11.72
N GLY A 245 -21.64 -6.93 -12.57
CA GLY A 245 -22.99 -7.16 -13.06
C GLY A 245 -23.08 -8.42 -13.93
N ALA A 246 -24.27 -8.66 -14.47
CA ALA A 246 -24.51 -9.81 -15.33
C ALA A 246 -23.73 -9.71 -16.64
N ILE A 247 -23.09 -10.82 -17.01
CA ILE A 247 -22.41 -10.98 -18.29
C ILE A 247 -23.44 -11.36 -19.35
N LYS A 248 -23.35 -10.72 -20.52
CA LYS A 248 -24.19 -11.00 -21.68
C LYS A 248 -23.33 -11.30 -22.90
N HIS A 249 -23.78 -12.28 -23.67
CA HIS A 249 -23.12 -12.77 -24.86
C HIS A 249 -24.02 -12.50 -26.07
N PHE A 250 -23.47 -11.85 -27.08
CA PHE A 250 -24.15 -11.53 -28.33
C PHE A 250 -23.36 -12.16 -29.48
N PRO A 251 -23.70 -13.41 -29.89
CA PRO A 251 -23.06 -14.07 -31.02
C PRO A 251 -23.23 -13.25 -32.30
N LEU A 252 -22.17 -13.16 -33.09
CA LEU A 252 -22.15 -12.41 -34.34
C LEU A 252 -22.43 -13.34 -35.52
N SER A 253 -23.10 -12.82 -36.54
CA SER A 253 -23.42 -13.57 -37.77
C SER A 253 -22.26 -13.64 -38.77
N PHE A 254 -21.11 -13.08 -38.42
CA PHE A 254 -19.92 -13.01 -39.26
C PHE A 254 -18.68 -13.42 -38.45
N ASN A 255 -17.61 -13.77 -39.17
CA ASN A 255 -16.35 -14.16 -38.56
C ASN A 255 -15.53 -12.92 -38.18
N VAL A 256 -15.14 -12.82 -36.92
CA VAL A 256 -14.19 -11.83 -36.43
C VAL A 256 -12.81 -12.47 -36.53
N THR A 257 -12.07 -12.16 -37.58
CA THR A 257 -10.82 -12.79 -37.99
C THR A 257 -9.61 -12.09 -37.36
N GLU A 258 -8.73 -12.84 -36.70
CA GLU A 258 -7.46 -12.30 -36.19
C GLU A 258 -6.58 -11.75 -37.35
N GLY A 259 -5.91 -10.62 -37.12
CA GLY A 259 -5.06 -9.93 -38.11
C GLY A 259 -5.76 -8.84 -38.92
N GLU A 260 -7.09 -8.85 -38.97
CA GLU A 260 -7.90 -7.85 -39.70
C GLU A 260 -8.23 -6.62 -38.84
N TRP A 261 -8.44 -5.47 -39.51
CA TRP A 261 -8.88 -4.24 -38.88
C TRP A 261 -10.41 -4.14 -38.84
N TYR A 262 -10.94 -3.79 -37.66
CA TYR A 262 -12.37 -3.57 -37.43
C TYR A 262 -12.65 -2.12 -37.06
N ASN A 263 -13.57 -1.50 -37.78
CA ASN A 263 -14.16 -0.21 -37.41
C ASN A 263 -15.25 -0.44 -36.38
N ILE A 264 -15.05 0.01 -35.14
CA ILE A 264 -15.99 -0.20 -34.04
C ILE A 264 -16.60 1.14 -33.65
N SER A 265 -17.92 1.19 -33.54
CA SER A 265 -18.66 2.34 -33.00
C SER A 265 -19.51 1.90 -31.82
N THR A 266 -19.48 2.66 -30.73
CA THR A 266 -20.38 2.48 -29.58
C THR A 266 -21.13 3.78 -29.33
N SER A 267 -22.45 3.77 -29.53
CA SER A 267 -23.33 4.90 -29.21
C SER A 267 -24.04 4.68 -27.87
N ILE A 268 -24.01 5.69 -27.01
CA ILE A 268 -24.70 5.67 -25.72
C ILE A 268 -26.08 6.32 -25.83
N ASN A 269 -27.11 5.65 -25.30
CA ASN A 269 -28.42 6.24 -25.09
C ASN A 269 -28.98 5.91 -23.69
N GLN A 270 -30.15 6.44 -23.36
CA GLN A 270 -30.75 6.30 -22.02
C GLN A 270 -31.13 4.85 -21.66
N THR A 271 -31.28 3.96 -22.63
CA THR A 271 -31.75 2.58 -22.41
C THR A 271 -30.67 1.53 -22.61
N GLY A 272 -29.50 1.89 -23.16
CA GLY A 272 -28.46 0.94 -23.53
C GLY A 272 -27.33 1.52 -24.38
N TYR A 273 -26.56 0.59 -24.92
CA TYR A 273 -25.42 0.84 -25.78
C TYR A 273 -25.63 0.14 -27.12
N SER A 274 -25.46 0.84 -28.23
CA SER A 274 -25.48 0.23 -29.56
C SER A 274 -24.07 0.11 -30.09
N VAL A 275 -23.65 -1.11 -30.46
CA VAL A 275 -22.30 -1.41 -30.95
C VAL A 275 -22.38 -1.83 -32.41
N SER A 276 -21.77 -1.07 -33.32
CA SER A 276 -21.58 -1.48 -34.72
C SER A 276 -20.14 -1.89 -34.98
N ILE A 277 -19.96 -2.89 -35.83
CA ILE A 277 -18.65 -3.44 -36.20
C ILE A 277 -18.63 -3.49 -37.73
N ASN A 278 -17.75 -2.71 -38.35
CA ASN A 278 -17.75 -2.43 -39.78
C ASN A 278 -19.15 -1.97 -40.24
N ASP A 279 -19.64 -2.53 -41.35
CA ASP A 279 -20.94 -2.23 -41.93
C ASP A 279 -22.04 -3.22 -41.49
N HIS A 280 -21.77 -4.05 -40.47
CA HIS A 280 -22.75 -5.01 -39.95
C HIS A 280 -23.82 -4.33 -39.07
N PRO A 281 -25.04 -4.90 -38.98
CA PRO A 281 -26.10 -4.39 -38.10
C PRO A 281 -25.63 -4.25 -36.66
N ALA A 282 -26.00 -3.14 -36.02
CA ALA A 282 -25.57 -2.86 -34.66
C ALA A 282 -26.21 -3.81 -33.64
N VAL A 283 -25.42 -4.25 -32.66
CA VAL A 283 -25.87 -5.02 -31.51
C VAL A 283 -26.32 -4.05 -30.42
N PHE A 284 -27.58 -4.15 -29.99
CA PHE A 284 -28.11 -3.33 -28.90
C PHE A 284 -28.02 -4.04 -27.55
N VAL A 285 -27.34 -3.40 -26.60
CA VAL A 285 -27.11 -3.89 -25.24
C VAL A 285 -27.96 -3.07 -24.27
N ALA A 286 -29.10 -3.62 -23.85
CA ALA A 286 -30.00 -2.94 -22.93
C ALA A 286 -29.45 -2.89 -21.49
N LEU A 287 -29.49 -1.73 -20.84
CA LEU A 287 -29.01 -1.53 -19.46
C LEU A 287 -29.65 -2.50 -18.47
N LYS A 288 -30.95 -2.77 -18.63
CA LYS A 288 -31.72 -3.71 -17.79
C LYS A 288 -31.12 -5.13 -17.74
N HIS A 289 -30.32 -5.51 -18.73
CA HIS A 289 -29.69 -6.82 -18.81
C HIS A 289 -28.35 -6.89 -18.06
N LEU A 290 -27.72 -5.75 -17.75
CA LEU A 290 -26.38 -5.70 -17.15
C LEU A 290 -26.38 -5.79 -15.62
N GLN A 291 -27.55 -5.72 -14.96
CA GLN A 291 -27.71 -5.87 -13.49
C GLN A 291 -26.66 -5.05 -12.71
N THR A 292 -26.71 -3.73 -12.85
CA THR A 292 -25.71 -2.82 -12.27
C THR A 292 -25.66 -2.94 -10.74
N PRO A 293 -24.53 -3.34 -10.14
CA PRO A 293 -24.38 -3.39 -8.69
C PRO A 293 -24.62 -2.02 -8.04
N SER A 294 -25.18 -2.01 -6.82
CA SER A 294 -25.53 -0.79 -6.08
C SER A 294 -24.31 0.02 -5.59
N ALA A 295 -23.13 -0.59 -5.52
CA ALA A 295 -21.88 0.08 -5.16
C ALA A 295 -21.12 0.50 -6.44
N SER A 296 -20.91 1.80 -6.61
CA SER A 296 -20.32 2.43 -7.79
C SER A 296 -18.99 3.13 -7.50
N ILE A 297 -18.22 2.64 -6.51
CA ILE A 297 -16.89 3.20 -6.20
C ILE A 297 -16.11 3.25 -7.51
N GLY A 298 -15.60 4.43 -7.85
CA GLY A 298 -14.82 4.62 -9.07
C GLY A 298 -15.61 4.72 -10.39
N GLY A 299 -16.94 4.66 -10.34
CA GLY A 299 -17.84 4.82 -11.48
C GLY A 299 -18.10 6.28 -11.87
N SER A 300 -18.82 6.47 -12.97
CA SER A 300 -19.32 7.78 -13.40
C SER A 300 -20.57 8.20 -12.61
N SER A 301 -21.00 9.45 -12.80
CA SER A 301 -22.19 10.01 -12.13
C SER A 301 -23.51 9.42 -12.64
N SER A 302 -23.54 8.82 -13.83
CA SER A 302 -24.70 8.14 -14.39
C SER A 302 -24.29 7.01 -15.34
N LEU A 303 -25.23 6.13 -15.68
CA LEU A 303 -24.99 5.02 -16.61
C LEU A 303 -24.68 5.44 -18.05
N THR A 304 -24.84 6.73 -18.37
CA THR A 304 -24.61 7.29 -19.70
C THR A 304 -23.55 8.39 -19.73
N SER A 305 -22.99 8.75 -18.57
CA SER A 305 -21.92 9.73 -18.43
C SER A 305 -20.57 9.06 -18.13
N GLY A 306 -19.49 9.82 -18.28
CA GLY A 306 -18.14 9.37 -18.02
C GLY A 306 -17.31 9.26 -19.30
N THR A 307 -16.18 8.59 -19.17
CA THR A 307 -15.15 8.49 -20.21
C THR A 307 -15.18 7.12 -20.90
N TRP A 308 -14.17 6.86 -21.72
CA TRP A 308 -13.89 5.57 -22.34
C TRP A 308 -12.55 5.00 -21.86
N ALA A 309 -12.35 3.70 -22.07
CA ALA A 309 -11.13 3.00 -21.68
C ALA A 309 -10.78 1.89 -22.68
N PHE A 310 -9.51 1.49 -22.75
CA PHE A 310 -9.05 0.38 -23.58
C PHE A 310 -8.23 -0.63 -22.78
N GLY A 311 -8.45 -1.92 -23.07
CA GLY A 311 -7.75 -3.04 -22.46
C GLY A 311 -8.43 -4.35 -22.84
N PRO A 312 -7.75 -5.25 -23.58
CA PRO A 312 -8.26 -6.59 -23.87
C PRO A 312 -8.48 -7.44 -22.62
N TYR A 313 -9.23 -8.55 -22.75
CA TYR A 313 -9.37 -9.53 -21.67
C TYR A 313 -8.09 -10.39 -21.50
N GLN A 314 -8.06 -11.25 -20.48
CA GLN A 314 -6.91 -12.10 -20.17
C GLN A 314 -6.38 -12.85 -21.42
N ASP A 315 -5.05 -12.85 -21.58
CA ASP A 315 -4.30 -13.49 -22.68
C ASP A 315 -4.65 -13.00 -24.10
N GLN A 316 -5.50 -11.97 -24.25
CA GLN A 316 -5.81 -11.33 -25.52
C GLN A 316 -4.82 -10.21 -25.87
N LEU A 317 -4.69 -9.91 -27.15
CA LEU A 317 -3.80 -8.89 -27.72
C LEU A 317 -4.49 -8.14 -28.85
N ALA A 318 -4.39 -6.81 -28.85
CA ALA A 318 -4.98 -5.99 -29.92
C ALA A 318 -4.23 -4.66 -30.12
N TYR A 319 -4.35 -4.11 -31.33
CA TYR A 319 -4.06 -2.70 -31.59
C TYR A 319 -5.33 -1.85 -31.48
N VAL A 320 -5.18 -0.58 -31.10
CA VAL A 320 -6.23 0.44 -31.15
C VAL A 320 -5.68 1.72 -31.78
N LYS A 321 -6.43 2.30 -32.73
CA LYS A 321 -6.10 3.59 -33.37
C LYS A 321 -7.33 4.40 -33.75
N ASP A 322 -7.08 5.64 -34.16
CA ASP A 322 -8.09 6.55 -34.73
C ASP A 322 -9.34 6.71 -33.86
N VAL A 323 -9.13 6.97 -32.57
CA VAL A 323 -10.20 7.16 -31.59
C VAL A 323 -10.84 8.51 -31.82
N LYS A 324 -12.16 8.52 -31.97
CA LYS A 324 -12.97 9.73 -32.21
C LYS A 324 -14.23 9.67 -31.37
N VAL A 325 -14.59 10.79 -30.75
CA VAL A 325 -15.79 10.92 -29.92
C VAL A 325 -16.65 12.07 -30.42
N LEU A 326 -17.92 11.79 -30.67
CA LEU A 326 -18.92 12.73 -31.14
C LEU A 326 -20.03 12.90 -30.09
N ALA A 327 -20.49 14.13 -29.89
CA ALA A 327 -21.74 14.38 -29.19
C ALA A 327 -22.94 13.85 -29.99
N GLN A 328 -24.12 13.71 -29.35
CA GLN A 328 -25.33 13.24 -30.04
C GLN A 328 -25.75 14.12 -31.23
N ASN A 329 -25.44 15.42 -31.17
CA ASN A 329 -25.69 16.36 -32.26
C ASN A 329 -24.64 16.30 -33.39
N GLY A 330 -23.70 15.35 -33.34
CA GLY A 330 -22.64 15.17 -34.32
C GLY A 330 -21.40 16.05 -34.10
N ALA A 331 -21.38 16.92 -33.08
CA ALA A 331 -20.21 17.76 -32.80
C ALA A 331 -19.00 16.92 -32.39
N LEU A 332 -17.82 17.24 -32.93
CA LEU A 332 -16.58 16.59 -32.57
C LEU A 332 -16.15 17.02 -31.16
N LEU A 333 -16.05 16.05 -30.24
CA LEU A 333 -15.59 16.26 -28.88
C LEU A 333 -14.11 15.91 -28.71
N TYR A 334 -13.67 14.83 -29.35
CA TYR A 334 -12.30 14.32 -29.24
C TYR A 334 -11.88 13.58 -30.51
N GLN A 335 -10.60 13.68 -30.86
CA GLN A 335 -9.97 12.86 -31.90
C GLN A 335 -8.49 12.64 -31.56
N ASN A 336 -8.03 11.40 -31.66
CA ASN A 336 -6.63 11.04 -31.47
C ASN A 336 -6.26 9.81 -32.31
N PRO A 337 -5.19 9.88 -33.15
CA PRO A 337 -4.73 8.73 -33.93
C PRO A 337 -4.13 7.59 -33.09
N MET A 338 -3.80 7.82 -31.82
CA MET A 338 -3.17 6.87 -30.89
C MET A 338 -1.75 6.44 -31.28
N THR A 339 -1.01 7.29 -31.99
CA THR A 339 0.36 7.01 -32.47
C THR A 339 1.44 7.86 -31.78
N ASN A 340 1.06 8.70 -30.81
CA ASN A 340 1.98 9.57 -30.08
C ASN A 340 2.03 9.21 -28.59
N GLU A 341 3.21 9.24 -27.98
CA GLU A 341 3.42 8.91 -26.56
C GLU A 341 2.61 9.76 -25.57
N SER A 342 2.09 10.92 -25.98
CA SER A 342 1.18 11.73 -25.16
C SER A 342 -0.04 10.95 -24.66
N VAL A 343 -0.46 9.88 -25.36
CA VAL A 343 -1.54 9.00 -24.91
C VAL A 343 -1.22 8.30 -23.60
N LEU A 344 0.05 7.96 -23.33
CA LEU A 344 0.41 7.28 -22.09
C LEU A 344 0.06 8.14 -20.86
N LYS A 345 0.24 9.46 -20.98
CA LYS A 345 -0.13 10.44 -19.96
C LYS A 345 -1.65 10.56 -19.81
N GLU A 346 -2.37 10.64 -20.92
CA GLU A 346 -3.82 10.75 -20.95
C GLU A 346 -4.52 9.57 -20.27
N TYR A 347 -4.04 8.35 -20.53
CA TYR A 347 -4.64 7.13 -20.02
C TYR A 347 -4.06 6.68 -18.66
N GLY A 348 -3.11 7.45 -18.11
CA GLY A 348 -2.52 7.16 -16.79
C GLY A 348 -1.68 5.88 -16.76
N VAL A 349 -1.02 5.54 -17.87
CA VAL A 349 -0.18 4.34 -18.05
C VAL A 349 1.26 4.70 -18.40
N MET A 350 1.73 5.89 -18.02
CA MET A 350 3.14 6.26 -18.18
C MET A 350 4.03 5.37 -17.33
N THR A 351 5.30 5.24 -17.73
CA THR A 351 6.33 4.75 -16.81
C THR A 351 6.36 5.62 -15.56
N ASN A 352 6.62 5.02 -14.40
CA ASN A 352 6.78 5.80 -13.18
C ASN A 352 8.04 6.69 -13.27
N SER A 353 7.90 7.99 -12.99
CA SER A 353 9.01 8.96 -13.02
C SER A 353 9.72 9.08 -11.67
N GLU A 354 9.00 8.83 -10.57
CA GLU A 354 9.50 8.96 -9.21
C GLU A 354 9.71 7.59 -8.56
N SER A 355 10.64 7.54 -7.60
CA SER A 355 10.74 6.44 -6.63
C SER A 355 9.58 6.57 -5.63
N VAL A 356 8.63 5.64 -5.66
CA VAL A 356 7.41 5.71 -4.85
C VAL A 356 7.18 4.43 -4.05
N CYS A 357 6.53 4.54 -2.90
CA CYS A 357 6.05 3.39 -2.14
C CYS A 357 4.53 3.25 -2.26
N LEU A 358 4.12 2.02 -2.53
CA LEU A 358 2.72 1.63 -2.70
C LEU A 358 2.16 1.09 -1.39
N ASP A 359 0.83 0.99 -1.30
CA ASP A 359 0.14 0.25 -0.25
C ASP A 359 0.47 -1.24 -0.29
N GLY A 360 0.55 -1.83 -1.48
CA GLY A 360 0.73 -3.26 -1.64
C GLY A 360 1.54 -3.61 -2.87
N ALA A 361 2.31 -4.69 -2.78
CA ALA A 361 3.08 -5.17 -3.92
C ALA A 361 2.19 -5.89 -4.96
N LYS A 362 1.16 -6.62 -4.52
CA LYS A 362 0.28 -7.41 -5.40
C LYS A 362 -0.87 -6.60 -5.99
N ARG A 363 -1.81 -6.17 -5.15
CA ARG A 363 -3.06 -5.53 -5.57
C ARG A 363 -3.10 -4.07 -5.14
N ASP A 364 -4.10 -3.35 -5.65
CA ASP A 364 -4.24 -1.89 -5.67
C ASP A 364 -3.06 -1.22 -6.38
N ARG A 365 -1.85 -1.37 -5.82
CA ARG A 365 -0.58 -0.83 -6.33
C ARG A 365 -0.66 0.68 -6.51
N LEU A 366 -1.21 1.35 -5.50
CA LEU A 366 -1.44 2.79 -5.47
C LEU A 366 -0.56 3.44 -4.41
N VAL A 367 -0.25 4.71 -4.60
CA VAL A 367 0.49 5.50 -3.61
C VAL A 367 -0.50 6.01 -2.56
N TRP A 368 -0.84 5.18 -1.58
CA TRP A 368 -1.79 5.57 -0.55
C TRP A 368 -1.15 6.50 0.50
N SER A 369 -1.69 7.71 0.65
CA SER A 369 -1.10 8.77 1.48
C SER A 369 -1.17 8.47 2.99
N GLY A 370 -2.20 7.72 3.42
CA GLY A 370 -2.36 7.26 4.80
C GLY A 370 -1.35 6.16 5.16
N ASP A 371 -1.21 5.14 4.32
CA ASP A 371 -0.22 4.05 4.46
C ASP A 371 1.21 4.58 4.60
N PHE A 372 1.49 5.70 3.94
CA PHE A 372 2.81 6.30 3.95
C PHE A 372 3.27 6.70 5.37
N THR A 373 2.34 6.93 6.30
CA THR A 373 2.65 7.26 7.72
C THR A 373 3.38 6.14 8.46
N HIS A 374 3.12 4.88 8.13
CA HIS A 374 3.93 3.75 8.61
C HIS A 374 5.14 3.56 7.71
N THR A 375 4.94 3.63 6.40
CA THR A 375 5.97 3.34 5.39
C THR A 375 7.22 4.19 5.58
N TYR A 376 7.09 5.51 5.79
CA TYR A 376 8.24 6.40 5.95
C TYR A 376 9.11 5.97 7.15
N ARG A 377 8.48 5.56 8.26
CA ARG A 377 9.19 5.13 9.48
C ARG A 377 9.87 3.79 9.28
N VAL A 378 9.24 2.87 8.56
CA VAL A 378 9.88 1.59 8.20
C VAL A 378 11.10 1.86 7.32
N ILE A 379 11.03 2.81 6.38
CA ILE A 379 12.18 3.22 5.56
C ILE A 379 13.28 3.81 6.46
N SER A 380 12.96 4.83 7.28
CA SER A 380 13.91 5.46 8.21
C SER A 380 14.60 4.44 9.11
N ALA A 381 13.86 3.45 9.61
CA ALA A 381 14.34 2.42 10.53
C ALA A 381 15.14 1.28 9.87
N SER A 382 15.09 1.12 8.55
CA SER A 382 15.67 -0.04 7.86
C SER A 382 16.45 0.31 6.59
N THR A 383 15.80 0.49 5.45
CA THR A 383 16.46 0.69 4.16
C THR A 383 17.15 2.04 4.05
N HIS A 384 16.69 3.04 4.81
CA HIS A 384 17.19 4.42 4.82
C HIS A 384 17.29 5.06 3.42
N ARG A 385 16.40 4.66 2.52
CA ARG A 385 16.35 5.12 1.12
C ARG A 385 15.59 6.44 1.01
N GLN A 386 16.33 7.54 1.06
CA GLN A 386 15.77 8.90 1.00
C GLN A 386 15.03 9.20 -0.32
N ASP A 387 15.42 8.57 -1.43
CA ASP A 387 14.72 8.73 -2.71
C ASP A 387 13.28 8.21 -2.67
N PHE A 388 13.01 7.13 -1.91
CA PHE A 388 11.63 6.67 -1.68
C PHE A 388 10.83 7.60 -0.76
N LEU A 389 11.50 8.27 0.17
CA LEU A 389 10.86 9.21 1.08
C LEU A 389 10.44 10.48 0.34
N THR A 390 11.42 11.16 -0.26
CA THR A 390 11.21 12.41 -0.99
C THR A 390 10.35 12.21 -2.24
N GLY A 391 10.59 11.13 -2.99
CA GLY A 391 9.80 10.78 -4.17
C GLY A 391 8.33 10.55 -3.84
N THR A 392 8.01 9.78 -2.80
CA THR A 392 6.61 9.54 -2.39
C THR A 392 5.94 10.80 -1.84
N LEU A 393 6.62 11.57 -0.97
CA LEU A 393 6.09 12.82 -0.44
C LEU A 393 5.79 13.81 -1.57
N ALA A 394 6.75 14.04 -2.47
CA ALA A 394 6.59 14.94 -3.62
C ALA A 394 5.43 14.47 -4.52
N TYR A 395 5.33 13.15 -4.77
CA TYR A 395 4.26 12.58 -5.59
C TYR A 395 2.86 12.93 -5.09
N SER A 396 2.63 12.89 -3.78
CA SER A 396 1.35 13.28 -3.16
C SER A 396 1.19 14.79 -3.04
N LEU A 397 2.26 15.55 -2.75
CA LEU A 397 2.25 17.02 -2.64
C LEU A 397 1.94 17.70 -3.97
N ASP A 398 2.49 17.19 -5.08
CA ASP A 398 2.21 17.67 -6.43
C ASP A 398 0.76 17.36 -6.87
N ARG A 399 0.06 16.49 -6.12
CA ARG A 399 -1.34 16.09 -6.32
C ARG A 399 -2.24 16.64 -5.22
N GLN A 400 -1.95 17.86 -4.75
CA GLN A 400 -2.85 18.63 -3.90
C GLN A 400 -3.96 19.26 -4.75
N ALA A 401 -5.22 19.12 -4.31
CA ALA A 401 -6.36 19.79 -4.91
C ALA A 401 -6.18 21.31 -4.82
N THR A 402 -6.25 21.97 -5.97
CA THR A 402 -6.02 23.42 -6.09
C THR A 402 -7.31 24.24 -6.00
N SER A 403 -8.48 23.61 -6.09
CA SER A 403 -9.80 24.26 -6.07
C SER A 403 -10.91 23.30 -5.66
N GLY A 404 -12.10 23.84 -5.36
CA GLY A 404 -13.31 23.07 -5.07
C GLY A 404 -13.43 22.68 -3.59
N VAL A 405 -14.38 21.80 -3.27
CA VAL A 405 -14.68 21.40 -1.88
C VAL A 405 -13.52 20.69 -1.18
N TYR A 406 -12.57 20.16 -1.96
CA TYR A 406 -11.38 19.48 -1.46
C TYR A 406 -10.13 20.36 -1.52
N GLU A 407 -10.24 21.66 -1.79
CA GLU A 407 -9.08 22.54 -1.91
C GLU A 407 -8.13 22.41 -0.70
N GLY A 408 -6.86 22.11 -0.98
CA GLY A 408 -5.83 21.86 0.03
C GLY A 408 -5.65 20.38 0.42
N PHE A 409 -6.56 19.48 0.06
CA PHE A 409 -6.38 18.04 0.29
C PHE A 409 -5.41 17.43 -0.71
N PHE A 410 -4.67 16.44 -0.26
CA PHE A 410 -3.78 15.61 -1.08
C PHE A 410 -4.56 14.42 -1.62
N SER A 411 -4.27 14.04 -2.87
CA SER A 411 -4.80 12.80 -3.45
C SER A 411 -4.47 11.60 -2.56
N MET A 412 -5.49 10.83 -2.21
CA MET A 412 -5.38 9.75 -1.23
C MET A 412 -4.69 8.51 -1.80
N SER A 413 -4.84 8.26 -3.10
CA SER A 413 -4.45 6.99 -3.75
C SER A 413 -4.16 7.11 -5.26
N PRO A 414 -3.31 8.06 -5.70
CA PRO A 414 -2.94 8.13 -7.12
C PRO A 414 -2.20 6.86 -7.57
N THR A 415 -2.49 6.40 -8.79
CA THR A 415 -1.74 5.29 -9.41
C THR A 415 -0.37 5.80 -9.89
N MET A 416 0.63 4.94 -10.01
CA MET A 416 1.99 5.34 -10.44
C MET A 416 2.08 5.94 -11.84
N GLY A 417 1.20 5.53 -12.77
CA GLY A 417 1.24 5.96 -14.17
C GLY A 417 0.49 7.26 -14.45
N GLN A 418 -0.16 7.84 -13.44
CA GLN A 418 -0.98 9.04 -13.58
C GLN A 418 -0.15 10.33 -13.56
N SER A 419 -0.59 11.33 -14.33
CA SER A 419 -0.05 12.69 -14.28
C SER A 419 -0.68 13.52 -13.16
N ALA A 420 0.11 14.34 -12.48
CA ALA A 420 -0.40 15.33 -11.52
C ALA A 420 -1.27 16.42 -12.20
N GLU A 421 -1.12 16.63 -13.51
CA GLU A 421 -1.94 17.55 -14.32
C GLU A 421 -3.44 17.28 -14.19
N TYR A 422 -3.82 16.00 -14.02
CA TYR A 422 -5.22 15.57 -14.00
C TYR A 422 -5.73 15.25 -12.59
N THR A 423 -5.04 15.74 -11.55
CA THR A 423 -5.38 15.51 -10.14
C THR A 423 -6.86 15.79 -9.82
N LEU A 424 -7.41 16.92 -10.27
CA LEU A 424 -8.82 17.26 -10.05
C LEU A 424 -9.80 16.37 -10.83
N ILE A 425 -9.36 15.77 -11.94
CA ILE A 425 -10.17 14.86 -12.75
C ILE A 425 -10.25 13.49 -12.07
N TYR A 426 -9.13 12.99 -11.51
CA TYR A 426 -9.13 11.73 -10.76
C TYR A 426 -9.95 11.82 -9.46
N ASN A 427 -10.00 13.01 -8.84
CA ASN A 427 -10.89 13.33 -7.72
C ASN A 427 -10.82 12.35 -6.53
N THR A 428 -9.62 11.91 -6.16
CA THR A 428 -9.40 10.91 -5.11
C THR A 428 -9.06 11.55 -3.75
N PHE A 429 -9.96 12.34 -3.15
CA PHE A 429 -9.69 13.10 -1.90
C PHE A 429 -10.54 12.70 -0.68
N GLY A 430 -11.51 11.80 -0.84
CA GLY A 430 -12.58 11.52 0.12
C GLY A 430 -12.23 10.87 1.47
N ILE A 431 -10.96 10.58 1.79
CA ILE A 431 -10.56 10.01 3.09
C ILE A 431 -9.84 11.07 3.92
N LEU A 432 -10.46 11.49 5.02
CA LEU A 432 -10.08 12.69 5.78
C LEU A 432 -8.91 12.46 6.73
N ASP A 433 -8.87 11.32 7.42
CA ASP A 433 -7.79 10.96 8.33
C ASP A 433 -6.45 10.77 7.58
N TYR A 434 -6.50 10.33 6.33
CA TYR A 434 -5.31 10.19 5.47
C TYR A 434 -4.60 11.52 5.24
N GLN A 435 -5.35 12.64 5.22
CA GLN A 435 -4.76 13.98 5.11
C GLN A 435 -3.85 14.27 6.31
N MET A 436 -4.31 13.93 7.52
CA MET A 436 -3.56 14.10 8.76
C MET A 436 -2.38 13.12 8.85
N LEU A 437 -2.59 11.85 8.51
CA LEU A 437 -1.53 10.83 8.51
C LEU A 437 -0.39 11.18 7.54
N PHE A 438 -0.72 11.73 6.36
CA PHE A 438 0.25 12.23 5.40
C PHE A 438 1.02 13.45 5.92
N LEU A 439 0.35 14.43 6.51
CA LEU A 439 1.01 15.58 7.15
C LEU A 439 1.94 15.15 8.29
N ASN A 440 1.56 14.13 9.06
CA ASN A 440 2.43 13.52 10.07
C ASN A 440 3.66 12.85 9.45
N ALA A 441 3.53 12.21 8.28
CA ALA A 441 4.65 11.66 7.54
C ALA A 441 5.60 12.76 7.02
N PHE A 442 5.06 13.86 6.49
CA PHE A 442 5.84 15.04 6.10
C PHE A 442 6.64 15.60 7.29
N ALA A 443 5.99 15.77 8.45
CA ALA A 443 6.66 16.23 9.66
C ALA A 443 7.71 15.25 10.20
N GLY A 444 7.42 13.95 10.14
CA GLY A 444 8.34 12.89 10.55
C GLY A 444 9.58 12.81 9.66
N TYR A 445 9.41 12.91 8.33
CA TYR A 445 10.53 12.96 7.39
C TYR A 445 11.53 14.08 7.75
N TYR A 446 11.03 15.29 7.99
CA TYR A 446 11.92 16.38 8.36
C TYR A 446 12.61 16.16 9.72
N LEU A 447 11.92 15.57 10.69
CA LEU A 447 12.53 15.21 11.98
C LEU A 447 13.68 14.19 11.81
N ASP A 448 13.53 13.23 10.91
CA ASP A 448 14.53 12.18 10.68
C ASP A 448 15.72 12.66 9.83
N PHE A 449 15.50 13.60 8.89
CA PHE A 449 16.49 13.96 7.87
C PHE A 449 16.97 15.43 7.88
N ALA A 450 16.25 16.36 8.52
CA ALA A 450 16.55 17.81 8.49
C ALA A 450 16.76 18.37 7.06
N ASP A 451 15.92 17.95 6.12
CA ASP A 451 16.00 18.41 4.73
C ASP A 451 15.34 19.78 4.56
N ASP A 452 16.12 20.84 4.79
CA ASP A 452 15.66 22.23 4.73
C ASP A 452 15.18 22.63 3.33
N ALA A 453 15.83 22.13 2.28
CA ALA A 453 15.46 22.45 0.91
C ALA A 453 14.07 21.88 0.57
N PHE A 454 13.81 20.62 0.97
CA PHE A 454 12.50 20.00 0.79
C PHE A 454 11.42 20.69 1.62
N LEU A 455 11.71 21.01 2.88
CA LEU A 455 10.78 21.72 3.76
C LEU A 455 10.43 23.09 3.18
N GLN A 456 11.41 23.90 2.78
CA GLN A 456 11.17 25.23 2.18
C GLN A 456 10.34 25.15 0.91
N LYS A 457 10.64 24.18 0.03
CA LYS A 457 9.91 23.99 -1.23
C LYS A 457 8.43 23.68 -1.01
N TYR A 458 8.12 22.78 -0.07
CA TYR A 458 6.77 22.21 0.07
C TYR A 458 5.97 22.73 1.28
N TRP A 459 6.56 23.59 2.11
CA TRP A 459 5.87 24.22 3.24
C TRP A 459 4.55 24.92 2.84
N PRO A 460 4.45 25.66 1.72
CA PRO A 460 3.18 26.27 1.32
C PRO A 460 2.05 25.25 1.13
N GLN A 461 2.31 24.12 0.44
CA GLN A 461 1.32 23.05 0.28
C GLN A 461 0.99 22.37 1.61
N ALA A 462 2.00 22.05 2.43
CA ALA A 462 1.79 21.41 3.73
C ALA A 462 0.94 22.29 4.65
N LYS A 463 1.23 23.59 4.72
CA LYS A 463 0.44 24.59 5.45
C LYS A 463 -1.00 24.69 4.94
N LYS A 464 -1.18 24.69 3.61
CA LYS A 464 -2.52 24.67 2.99
C LYS A 464 -3.29 23.40 3.40
N GLY A 465 -2.63 22.25 3.44
CA GLY A 465 -3.21 20.98 3.89
C GLY A 465 -3.67 21.01 5.35
N VAL A 466 -2.84 21.54 6.28
CA VAL A 466 -3.24 21.72 7.68
C VAL A 466 -4.48 22.63 7.78
N ASN A 467 -4.48 23.75 7.06
CA ASN A 467 -5.60 24.69 7.07
C ASN A 467 -6.89 24.08 6.51
N ALA A 468 -6.79 23.16 5.53
CA ALA A 468 -7.92 22.47 4.95
C ALA A 468 -8.56 21.45 5.91
N VAL A 469 -7.77 20.82 6.80
CA VAL A 469 -8.29 19.83 7.77
C VAL A 469 -8.81 20.44 9.08
N LEU A 470 -8.35 21.64 9.44
CA LEU A 470 -8.78 22.35 10.66
C LEU A 470 -10.30 22.52 10.84
N PRO A 471 -11.10 22.87 9.81
CA PRO A 471 -12.53 23.11 9.97
C PRO A 471 -13.38 21.82 9.96
N LEU A 472 -12.77 20.65 9.76
CA LEU A 472 -13.51 19.41 9.62
C LEU A 472 -14.08 18.94 10.96
N ASP A 473 -15.34 18.48 10.94
CA ASP A 473 -15.92 17.71 12.04
C ASP A 473 -15.40 16.27 11.96
N LEU A 474 -14.32 15.99 12.69
CA LEU A 474 -13.56 14.75 12.58
C LEU A 474 -13.98 13.74 13.64
N SER A 475 -14.19 12.49 13.21
CA SER A 475 -14.34 11.34 14.12
C SER A 475 -13.05 10.98 14.88
N PHE A 476 -11.93 11.68 14.63
CA PHE A 476 -10.61 11.43 15.24
C PHE A 476 -9.92 12.72 15.73
N PRO A 477 -10.51 13.44 16.70
CA PRO A 477 -9.99 14.74 17.13
C PRO A 477 -8.60 14.63 17.81
N THR A 478 -8.25 13.48 18.38
CA THR A 478 -6.92 13.21 18.95
C THR A 478 -5.82 13.12 17.88
N LEU A 479 -6.11 12.58 16.69
CA LEU A 479 -5.19 12.58 15.55
C LEU A 479 -4.96 14.01 15.03
N LEU A 480 -5.98 14.87 15.06
CA LEU A 480 -5.81 16.28 14.71
C LEU A 480 -4.86 16.98 15.70
N VAL A 481 -5.02 16.76 17.01
CA VAL A 481 -4.11 17.29 18.04
C VAL A 481 -2.67 16.88 17.74
N TYR A 482 -2.44 15.58 17.50
CA TYR A 482 -1.11 15.06 17.15
C TYR A 482 -0.51 15.75 15.93
N THR A 483 -1.32 15.94 14.89
CA THR A 483 -0.92 16.59 13.64
C THR A 483 -0.56 18.06 13.85
N LEU A 484 -1.38 18.80 14.60
CA LEU A 484 -1.13 20.21 14.89
C LEU A 484 0.11 20.42 15.76
N GLN A 485 0.37 19.53 16.72
CA GLN A 485 1.60 19.56 17.51
C GLN A 485 2.85 19.36 16.64
N ARG A 486 2.84 18.37 15.75
CA ARG A 486 3.98 18.07 14.86
C ARG A 486 4.21 19.16 13.82
N MET A 487 3.15 19.58 13.13
CA MET A 487 3.22 20.64 12.13
C MET A 487 3.54 22.00 12.76
N GLY A 488 3.07 22.26 13.99
CA GLY A 488 3.43 23.45 14.76
C GLY A 488 4.93 23.53 15.08
N ARG A 489 5.56 22.40 15.43
CA ARG A 489 7.02 22.34 15.60
C ARG A 489 7.76 22.68 14.31
N LEU A 490 7.33 22.14 13.17
CA LEU A 490 7.91 22.51 11.87
C LEU A 490 7.74 24.00 11.55
N GLY A 491 6.59 24.57 11.89
CA GLY A 491 6.34 26.01 11.72
C GLY A 491 7.37 26.87 12.45
N ASN A 492 7.79 26.46 13.65
CA ASN A 492 8.87 27.15 14.36
C ASN A 492 10.22 26.97 13.65
N VAL A 493 10.51 25.78 13.12
CA VAL A 493 11.77 25.50 12.43
C VAL A 493 11.92 26.34 11.17
N ILE A 494 10.87 26.47 10.35
CA ILE A 494 10.90 27.30 9.13
C ILE A 494 10.71 28.80 9.40
N GLY A 495 10.55 29.22 10.66
CA GLY A 495 10.36 30.62 11.04
C GLY A 495 8.93 31.16 10.89
N ASP A 496 7.93 30.33 10.57
CA ASP A 496 6.50 30.68 10.55
C ASP A 496 5.89 30.57 11.97
N THR A 497 6.48 31.33 12.90
CA THR A 497 6.19 31.25 14.34
C THR A 497 4.75 31.64 14.68
N LYS A 498 4.13 32.54 13.90
CA LYS A 498 2.73 32.92 14.06
C LYS A 498 1.80 31.73 13.78
N THR A 499 2.03 31.02 12.67
CA THR A 499 1.24 29.83 12.31
C THR A 499 1.48 28.71 13.32
N ALA A 500 2.74 28.49 13.71
CA ALA A 500 3.11 27.52 14.73
C ALA A 500 2.35 27.77 16.04
N THR A 501 2.38 29.00 16.55
CA THR A 501 1.69 29.38 17.80
C THR A 501 0.17 29.17 17.71
N ASN A 502 -0.43 29.47 16.56
CA ASN A 502 -1.86 29.26 16.34
C ASN A 502 -2.23 27.77 16.38
N TRP A 503 -1.46 26.92 15.68
CA TRP A 503 -1.70 25.47 15.67
C TRP A 503 -1.45 24.84 17.04
N THR A 504 -0.40 25.21 17.75
CA THR A 504 -0.14 24.69 19.11
C THR A 504 -1.21 25.14 20.10
N THR A 505 -1.67 26.39 20.01
CA THR A 505 -2.77 26.88 20.86
C THR A 505 -4.08 26.15 20.56
N THR A 506 -4.38 25.94 19.29
CA THR A 506 -5.56 25.18 18.84
C THR A 506 -5.49 23.73 19.32
N ALA A 507 -4.34 23.08 19.20
CA ALA A 507 -4.13 21.72 19.72
C ALA A 507 -4.44 21.64 21.22
N THR A 508 -3.93 22.56 22.04
CA THR A 508 -4.22 22.61 23.48
C THR A 508 -5.71 22.79 23.78
N ARG A 509 -6.41 23.66 23.04
CA ARG A 509 -7.86 23.87 23.20
C ARG A 509 -8.64 22.60 22.87
N ILE A 510 -8.29 21.92 21.78
CA ILE A 510 -8.92 20.67 21.37
C ILE A 510 -8.63 19.56 22.40
N SER A 511 -7.39 19.42 22.88
CA SER A 511 -7.04 18.46 23.94
C SER A 511 -7.90 18.63 25.20
N ASN A 512 -8.11 19.89 25.63
CA ASN A 512 -8.97 20.19 26.77
C ASN A 512 -10.43 19.82 26.48
N ALA A 513 -10.94 20.12 25.29
CA ALA A 513 -12.30 19.74 24.89
C ALA A 513 -12.50 18.23 24.83
N ILE A 514 -11.54 17.47 24.29
CA ILE A 514 -11.56 16.00 24.24
C ILE A 514 -11.62 15.43 25.66
N ASN A 515 -10.77 15.90 26.57
CA ASN A 515 -10.78 15.43 27.96
C ASN A 515 -12.07 15.77 28.69
N ASN A 516 -12.70 16.91 28.39
CA ASN A 516 -13.95 17.30 29.03
C ASN A 516 -15.18 16.58 28.47
N GLN A 517 -15.19 16.26 27.18
CA GLN A 517 -16.40 15.81 26.49
C GLN A 517 -16.36 14.35 26.04
N LEU A 518 -15.19 13.82 25.68
CA LEU A 518 -15.04 12.46 25.14
C LEU A 518 -14.48 11.47 26.15
N TRP A 519 -13.83 11.92 27.23
CA TRP A 519 -13.40 11.02 28.29
C TRP A 519 -14.60 10.43 29.04
N ASN A 520 -14.74 9.11 28.99
CA ASN A 520 -15.80 8.39 29.68
C ASN A 520 -15.25 7.72 30.94
N ASN A 521 -15.59 8.27 32.10
CA ASN A 521 -15.12 7.76 33.39
C ASN A 521 -15.70 6.38 33.74
N LYS A 522 -16.82 5.95 33.14
CA LYS A 522 -17.44 4.64 33.39
C LYS A 522 -16.71 3.54 32.64
N THR A 523 -16.44 3.74 31.35
CA THR A 523 -15.71 2.76 30.52
C THR A 523 -14.20 2.86 30.72
N GLY A 524 -13.69 3.99 31.20
CA GLY A 524 -12.26 4.26 31.32
C GLY A 524 -11.58 4.49 29.96
N THR A 525 -12.34 4.95 28.96
CA THR A 525 -11.89 5.15 27.59
C THR A 525 -12.33 6.50 27.05
N TYR A 526 -11.75 6.93 25.94
CA TYR A 526 -12.30 8.00 25.11
C TYR A 526 -13.38 7.43 24.18
N GLY A 527 -14.53 8.09 24.12
CA GLY A 527 -15.59 7.77 23.17
C GLY A 527 -15.24 8.17 21.75
N GLU A 528 -15.79 7.48 20.75
CA GLU A 528 -15.54 7.76 19.33
C GLU A 528 -16.14 9.11 18.87
N SER A 529 -17.24 9.53 19.47
CA SER A 529 -17.90 10.80 19.19
C SER A 529 -18.76 11.25 20.37
N LEU A 530 -19.25 12.50 20.31
CA LEU A 530 -20.20 13.04 21.30
C LEU A 530 -21.52 12.25 21.34
N THR A 531 -21.88 11.57 20.26
CA THR A 531 -23.08 10.72 20.18
C THR A 531 -22.80 9.25 20.52
N SER A 532 -21.53 8.86 20.61
CA SER A 532 -21.09 7.47 20.86
C SER A 532 -20.07 7.39 22.01
N LEU A 533 -20.37 8.05 23.13
CA LEU A 533 -19.46 8.15 24.29
C LEU A 533 -19.11 6.81 24.96
N ASN A 534 -19.95 5.79 24.80
CA ASN A 534 -19.73 4.47 25.39
C ASN A 534 -19.02 3.50 24.43
N THR A 535 -18.78 3.89 23.18
CA THR A 535 -18.06 3.06 22.22
C THR A 535 -16.56 3.26 22.42
N SER A 536 -15.85 2.18 22.74
CA SER A 536 -14.39 2.18 22.87
C SER A 536 -13.73 1.71 21.58
N SER A 537 -12.56 2.26 21.26
CA SER A 537 -11.78 1.87 20.09
C SER A 537 -10.28 1.81 20.38
N ILE A 538 -9.57 1.04 19.57
CA ILE A 538 -8.10 0.96 19.62
C ILE A 538 -7.46 2.30 19.26
N THR A 539 -8.04 3.03 18.31
CA THR A 539 -7.55 4.35 17.86
C THR A 539 -7.78 5.43 18.91
N GLY A 540 -8.89 5.36 19.66
CA GLY A 540 -9.15 6.25 20.80
C GLY A 540 -8.08 6.10 21.88
N THR A 541 -7.67 4.87 22.19
CA THR A 541 -6.57 4.60 23.14
C THR A 541 -5.22 5.04 22.58
N ALA A 542 -4.94 4.68 21.31
CA ALA A 542 -3.66 4.96 20.67
C ALA A 542 -3.40 6.47 20.53
N TRP A 543 -4.28 7.19 19.84
CA TRP A 543 -4.07 8.62 19.56
C TRP A 543 -4.17 9.49 20.79
N ALA A 544 -5.02 9.16 21.78
CA ALA A 544 -5.05 9.93 23.03
C ALA A 544 -3.73 9.83 23.79
N THR A 545 -3.07 8.66 23.75
CA THR A 545 -1.76 8.45 24.36
C THR A 545 -0.64 9.09 23.55
N LEU A 546 -0.60 8.90 22.22
CA LEU A 546 0.44 9.43 21.33
C LEU A 546 0.43 10.97 21.26
N ALA A 547 -0.74 11.59 21.36
CA ALA A 547 -0.92 13.04 21.33
C ALA A 547 -0.75 13.72 22.70
N ASP A 548 -0.43 12.96 23.76
CA ASP A 548 -0.40 13.40 25.15
C ASP A 548 -1.70 14.09 25.61
N VAL A 549 -2.84 13.66 25.04
CA VAL A 549 -4.18 14.09 25.49
C VAL A 549 -4.54 13.34 26.77
N ALA A 550 -4.24 12.05 26.83
CA ALA A 550 -4.41 11.23 28.01
C ALA A 550 -3.26 11.44 28.99
N ASN A 551 -3.58 11.81 30.24
CA ASN A 551 -2.60 11.72 31.31
C ASN A 551 -2.29 10.25 31.65
N THR A 552 -1.26 10.01 32.47
CA THR A 552 -0.80 8.65 32.85
C THR A 552 -1.94 7.76 33.36
N THR A 553 -2.85 8.30 34.20
CA THR A 553 -3.98 7.54 34.74
C THR A 553 -5.01 7.20 33.65
N GLN A 554 -5.33 8.15 32.78
CA GLN A 554 -6.27 7.95 31.66
C GLN A 554 -5.71 6.94 30.65
N ALA A 555 -4.42 7.03 30.33
CA ALA A 555 -3.73 6.10 29.45
C ALA A 555 -3.76 4.67 30.03
N GLN A 556 -3.37 4.52 31.30
CA GLN A 556 -3.40 3.22 31.99
C GLN A 556 -4.82 2.62 32.01
N ARG A 557 -5.85 3.42 32.26
CA ARG A 557 -7.25 2.96 32.25
C ARG A 557 -7.72 2.56 30.86
N SER A 558 -7.36 3.32 29.84
CA SER A 558 -7.70 3.00 28.44
C SER A 558 -7.03 1.70 28.00
N ILE A 559 -5.76 1.49 28.38
CA ILE A 559 -5.03 0.24 28.13
C ILE A 559 -5.70 -0.95 28.83
N THR A 560 -6.10 -0.81 30.09
CA THR A 560 -6.85 -1.85 30.82
C THR A 560 -8.16 -2.22 30.10
N ALA A 561 -8.84 -1.22 29.55
CA ALA A 561 -10.11 -1.42 28.83
C ALA A 561 -9.97 -2.16 27.49
N LEU A 562 -8.76 -2.28 26.92
CA LEU A 562 -8.52 -3.02 25.66
C LEU A 562 -8.97 -4.48 25.73
N SER A 563 -9.00 -5.08 26.93
CA SER A 563 -9.54 -6.43 27.16
C SER A 563 -10.97 -6.60 26.60
N SER A 564 -11.78 -5.54 26.60
CA SER A 564 -13.13 -5.54 26.01
C SER A 564 -13.15 -5.63 24.48
N LEU A 565 -12.05 -5.26 23.82
CA LEU A 565 -11.87 -5.32 22.37
C LEU A 565 -11.14 -6.59 21.93
N ARG A 566 -10.82 -7.49 22.86
CA ARG A 566 -10.07 -8.70 22.56
C ARG A 566 -10.88 -9.62 21.66
N LEU A 567 -10.31 -10.00 20.52
CA LEU A 567 -10.91 -10.95 19.60
C LEU A 567 -9.85 -11.89 19.01
N GLY A 568 -9.95 -13.18 19.33
CA GLY A 568 -9.10 -14.23 18.73
C GLY A 568 -7.61 -13.99 18.93
N ILE A 569 -6.85 -13.66 17.87
CA ILE A 569 -5.41 -13.37 17.96
C ILE A 569 -5.05 -11.90 18.20
N GLY A 570 -5.99 -10.95 18.13
CA GLY A 570 -5.70 -9.52 18.31
C GLY A 570 -6.85 -8.69 18.91
N TYR A 571 -6.94 -7.43 18.50
CA TYR A 571 -8.01 -6.52 18.92
C TYR A 571 -8.86 -6.15 17.73
N LYS A 572 -10.19 -6.21 17.90
CA LYS A 572 -11.11 -5.60 16.94
C LYS A 572 -11.04 -4.08 17.06
N GLU A 573 -11.37 -3.37 15.99
CA GLU A 573 -11.23 -1.91 15.92
C GLU A 573 -11.97 -1.18 17.04
N SER A 574 -13.23 -1.55 17.25
CA SER A 574 -14.13 -0.90 18.20
C SER A 574 -15.07 -1.89 18.89
N SER A 575 -15.69 -1.46 19.99
CA SER A 575 -16.68 -2.27 20.70
C SER A 575 -17.92 -2.57 19.86
N SER A 576 -18.22 -1.72 18.86
CA SER A 576 -19.32 -1.89 17.89
C SER A 576 -18.97 -2.89 16.77
N THR A 577 -17.69 -3.23 16.58
CA THR A 577 -17.25 -4.22 15.59
C THR A 577 -17.73 -5.62 15.97
N SER A 578 -18.14 -6.42 14.97
CA SER A 578 -18.60 -7.80 15.13
C SER A 578 -17.57 -8.72 15.79
N ASN A 579 -18.03 -9.70 16.57
CA ASN A 579 -17.20 -10.75 17.20
C ASN A 579 -17.10 -12.03 16.34
N ALA A 580 -17.25 -11.91 15.02
CA ALA A 580 -17.19 -13.05 14.12
C ALA A 580 -15.75 -13.56 13.92
N ARG A 581 -15.61 -14.84 13.54
CA ARG A 581 -14.30 -15.43 13.24
C ARG A 581 -13.60 -14.78 12.04
N ASN A 582 -14.38 -14.24 11.11
CA ASN A 582 -13.90 -13.54 9.91
C ASN A 582 -13.82 -12.01 10.10
N THR A 583 -14.00 -11.49 11.32
CA THR A 583 -13.78 -10.06 11.60
C THR A 583 -12.34 -9.70 11.28
N GLN A 584 -12.15 -8.63 10.50
CA GLN A 584 -10.82 -8.11 10.16
C GLN A 584 -10.18 -7.46 11.40
N LEU A 585 -8.96 -7.89 11.69
CA LEU A 585 -8.03 -7.27 12.63
C LEU A 585 -7.00 -6.51 11.80
N SER A 586 -6.79 -5.23 12.15
CA SER A 586 -5.98 -4.30 11.37
C SER A 586 -4.58 -4.11 11.98
N PRO A 587 -3.52 -4.64 11.35
CA PRO A 587 -2.12 -4.28 11.65
C PRO A 587 -1.82 -2.77 11.55
N ASN A 588 -2.49 -2.04 10.66
CA ASN A 588 -2.39 -0.58 10.56
C ASN A 588 -2.78 0.08 11.89
N LEU A 589 -4.03 -0.10 12.32
CA LEU A 589 -4.53 0.50 13.57
C LEU A 589 -3.82 -0.08 14.80
N SER A 590 -3.52 -1.38 14.78
CA SER A 590 -2.74 -2.03 15.84
C SER A 590 -1.32 -1.50 15.91
N GLY A 591 -0.75 -0.97 14.82
CA GLY A 591 0.58 -0.37 14.77
C GLY A 591 0.66 0.91 15.59
N PHE A 592 -0.33 1.80 15.47
CA PHE A 592 -0.45 2.98 16.34
C PHE A 592 -0.68 2.59 17.80
N LEU A 593 -1.51 1.57 18.05
CA LEU A 593 -1.73 1.04 19.41
C LEU A 593 -0.43 0.48 20.00
N LEU A 594 0.33 -0.28 19.22
CA LEU A 594 1.62 -0.84 19.64
C LEU A 594 2.56 0.28 20.08
N GLU A 595 2.71 1.32 19.26
CA GLU A 595 3.54 2.48 19.61
C GLU A 595 3.07 3.17 20.90
N ALA A 596 1.76 3.39 21.07
CA ALA A 596 1.18 3.97 22.27
C ALA A 596 1.48 3.13 23.53
N LEU A 597 1.35 1.81 23.44
CA LEU A 597 1.67 0.88 24.54
C LEU A 597 3.14 0.96 24.92
N PHE A 598 4.03 1.09 23.94
CA PHE A 598 5.46 1.24 24.18
C PHE A 598 5.84 2.63 24.73
N GLN A 599 5.17 3.71 24.29
CA GLN A 599 5.32 5.04 24.90
C GLN A 599 4.91 5.02 26.38
N HIS A 600 3.77 4.41 26.69
CA HIS A 600 3.33 4.22 28.07
C HIS A 600 4.32 3.35 28.87
N SER A 601 4.77 2.24 28.29
CA SER A 601 5.75 1.33 28.91
C SER A 601 7.08 2.00 29.22
N ARG A 602 7.60 2.85 28.31
CA ARG A 602 8.90 3.51 28.48
C ARG A 602 8.86 4.55 29.61
N SER A 603 7.70 5.14 29.87
CA SER A 603 7.51 6.12 30.95
C SER A 603 7.16 5.47 32.30
N SER A 604 6.94 4.15 32.33
CA SER A 604 6.55 3.41 33.54
C SER A 604 7.75 3.18 34.47
N THR A 605 7.55 3.39 35.77
CA THR A 605 8.54 3.13 36.83
C THR A 605 8.44 1.73 37.43
N SER A 606 7.36 1.00 37.13
CA SER A 606 7.10 -0.37 37.56
C SER A 606 6.37 -1.16 36.47
N PRO A 607 6.46 -2.51 36.47
CA PRO A 607 5.74 -3.35 35.51
C PRO A 607 4.23 -3.12 35.55
N GLN A 608 3.58 -3.01 34.39
CA GLN A 608 2.13 -2.76 34.27
C GLN A 608 1.44 -3.94 33.59
N ASN A 609 0.69 -4.74 34.34
CA ASN A 609 0.09 -5.99 33.86
C ASN A 609 -0.75 -5.82 32.58
N ALA A 610 -1.63 -4.82 32.54
CA ALA A 610 -2.46 -4.57 31.35
C ALA A 610 -1.62 -4.15 30.12
N THR A 611 -0.53 -3.40 30.32
CA THR A 611 0.38 -3.03 29.23
C THR A 611 1.15 -4.26 28.73
N ILE A 612 1.65 -5.11 29.64
CA ILE A 612 2.32 -6.37 29.31
C ILE A 612 1.40 -7.27 28.51
N GLU A 613 0.15 -7.45 28.97
CA GLU A 613 -0.85 -8.26 28.29
C GLU A 613 -1.13 -7.71 26.90
N ALA A 614 -1.35 -6.40 26.75
CA ALA A 614 -1.66 -5.78 25.47
C ALA A 614 -0.51 -5.88 24.46
N ILE A 615 0.73 -5.63 24.90
CA ILE A 615 1.93 -5.87 24.08
C ILE A 615 2.01 -7.36 23.70
N GLY A 616 1.73 -8.27 24.63
CA GLY A 616 1.76 -9.70 24.39
C GLY A 616 0.70 -10.19 23.41
N VAL A 617 -0.52 -9.63 23.42
CA VAL A 617 -1.55 -9.93 22.42
C VAL A 617 -1.06 -9.57 21.03
N LEU A 618 -0.43 -8.41 20.89
CA LEU A 618 0.07 -7.95 19.61
C LEU A 618 1.29 -8.75 19.14
N LEU A 619 2.34 -8.82 19.94
CA LEU A 619 3.65 -9.37 19.54
C LEU A 619 3.81 -10.87 19.73
N ASN A 620 2.96 -11.51 20.54
CA ASN A 620 2.98 -12.97 20.74
C ASN A 620 1.77 -13.68 20.10
N ARG A 621 0.84 -12.95 19.46
CA ARG A 621 -0.30 -13.55 18.75
C ARG A 621 -0.60 -12.93 17.39
N LEU A 622 -0.86 -11.62 17.31
CA LEU A 622 -1.26 -10.96 16.06
C LEU A 622 -0.16 -11.02 14.98
N TRP A 623 0.99 -10.41 15.23
CA TRP A 623 2.11 -10.41 14.27
C TRP A 623 2.77 -11.78 14.06
N PRO A 624 2.90 -12.64 15.08
CA PRO A 624 3.38 -14.01 14.90
C PRO A 624 2.63 -14.82 13.87
N ALA A 625 1.32 -14.61 13.74
CA ALA A 625 0.51 -15.27 12.72
C ALA A 625 1.05 -15.05 11.30
N MET A 626 1.72 -13.92 11.04
CA MET A 626 2.35 -13.62 9.75
C MET A 626 3.67 -14.35 9.52
N VAL A 627 4.30 -14.96 10.53
CA VAL A 627 5.62 -15.62 10.43
C VAL A 627 5.61 -17.11 10.79
N THR A 628 4.59 -17.61 11.49
CA THR A 628 4.53 -19.01 11.95
C THR A 628 3.59 -19.91 11.16
N GLN A 629 2.95 -19.39 10.10
CA GLN A 629 1.97 -20.13 9.30
C GLN A 629 2.46 -20.38 7.88
N ASP A 630 3.25 -21.44 7.64
CA ASP A 630 3.87 -21.71 6.33
C ASP A 630 2.93 -21.63 5.11
N LYS A 631 1.67 -22.02 5.29
CA LYS A 631 0.63 -21.98 4.25
C LYS A 631 0.32 -20.57 3.74
N TYR A 632 0.41 -19.57 4.62
CA TYR A 632 0.10 -18.17 4.36
C TYR A 632 1.31 -17.25 4.47
N TYR A 633 2.38 -17.71 5.12
CA TYR A 633 3.64 -17.01 5.31
C TYR A 633 4.11 -16.49 3.97
N THR A 634 4.64 -15.27 3.96
CA THR A 634 5.19 -14.65 2.74
C THR A 634 6.56 -14.02 2.97
N GLY A 635 6.95 -13.81 4.22
CA GLY A 635 8.16 -13.09 4.59
C GLY A 635 7.98 -11.58 4.67
N ALA A 636 6.76 -11.07 4.48
CA ALA A 636 6.41 -9.65 4.56
C ALA A 636 5.18 -9.42 5.44
N ALA A 637 4.99 -8.19 5.88
CA ALA A 637 3.85 -7.78 6.68
C ALA A 637 2.56 -7.79 5.84
N TRP A 638 1.44 -8.19 6.45
CA TRP A 638 0.16 -8.32 5.77
C TRP A 638 -0.76 -7.14 6.04
N GLU A 639 -1.74 -7.01 5.16
CA GLU A 639 -2.72 -5.96 5.20
C GLU A 639 -3.73 -6.14 6.35
N TYR A 640 -4.37 -7.31 6.44
CA TYR A 640 -5.35 -7.68 7.45
C TYR A 640 -5.17 -9.13 7.87
N LEU A 641 -5.56 -9.43 9.10
CA LEU A 641 -5.75 -10.80 9.58
C LEU A 641 -7.20 -10.98 10.01
N ASP A 642 -7.72 -12.20 9.96
CA ASP A 642 -8.96 -12.52 10.65
C ASP A 642 -8.70 -12.89 12.12
N ALA A 643 -9.78 -13.08 12.90
CA ALA A 643 -9.67 -13.40 14.31
C ALA A 643 -8.91 -14.71 14.60
N VAL A 644 -8.82 -15.63 13.63
CA VAL A 644 -8.10 -16.90 13.78
C VAL A 644 -6.68 -16.87 13.20
N GLY A 645 -6.27 -15.76 12.60
CA GLY A 645 -4.92 -15.54 12.09
C GLY A 645 -4.69 -15.82 10.61
N ARG A 646 -5.74 -16.04 9.83
CA ARG A 646 -5.63 -16.14 8.37
C ARG A 646 -5.63 -14.74 7.74
N PRO A 647 -5.26 -14.60 6.46
CA PRO A 647 -5.45 -13.36 5.71
C PRO A 647 -6.91 -12.87 5.79
N GLY A 648 -7.11 -11.61 6.19
CA GLY A 648 -8.42 -11.09 6.63
C GLY A 648 -9.46 -10.83 5.53
N LEU A 649 -9.02 -10.80 4.26
CA LEU A 649 -9.84 -10.58 3.06
C LEU A 649 -9.68 -11.74 2.06
N ASP A 650 -9.40 -12.96 2.55
CA ASP A 650 -9.12 -14.14 1.71
C ASP A 650 -7.99 -13.86 0.69
N PHE A 651 -8.06 -14.37 -0.55
CA PHE A 651 -7.08 -14.13 -1.61
C PHE A 651 -6.91 -12.65 -1.99
N TYR A 652 -7.88 -11.80 -1.66
CA TYR A 652 -7.76 -10.36 -1.89
C TYR A 652 -6.64 -9.79 -1.03
N THR A 653 -6.55 -10.16 0.25
CA THR A 653 -5.58 -9.63 1.23
C THR A 653 -4.18 -9.43 0.64
N SER A 654 -3.58 -8.26 0.80
CA SER A 654 -2.18 -8.04 0.42
C SER A 654 -1.28 -8.65 1.50
N HIS A 655 -0.38 -9.55 1.13
CA HIS A 655 0.58 -10.15 2.06
C HIS A 655 1.94 -9.41 2.05
N ALA A 656 1.95 -8.21 1.47
CA ALA A 656 3.11 -7.36 1.30
C ALA A 656 2.70 -5.88 1.43
N HIS A 657 2.19 -5.53 2.62
CA HIS A 657 1.54 -4.24 2.89
C HIS A 657 2.31 -3.43 3.95
N PRO A 658 2.95 -2.30 3.62
CA PRO A 658 3.80 -1.55 4.56
C PRO A 658 3.10 -1.10 5.82
N TRP A 659 1.79 -0.83 5.78
CA TRP A 659 1.04 -0.44 6.98
C TRP A 659 1.04 -1.50 8.09
N GLY A 660 1.40 -2.75 7.77
CA GLY A 660 1.43 -3.85 8.72
C GLY A 660 2.79 -3.98 9.40
N ALA A 661 3.76 -3.16 9.03
CA ALA A 661 5.16 -3.30 9.41
C ALA A 661 5.56 -2.42 10.61
N ALA A 662 4.60 -1.89 11.36
CA ALA A 662 4.85 -1.03 12.51
C ALA A 662 5.89 -1.56 13.53
N PRO A 663 5.95 -2.87 13.86
CA PRO A 663 6.99 -3.41 14.73
C PRO A 663 8.42 -3.06 14.33
N THR A 664 8.69 -2.83 13.03
CA THR A 664 10.02 -2.49 12.53
C THR A 664 10.55 -1.20 13.16
N TYR A 665 9.77 -0.12 13.10
CA TYR A 665 10.17 1.15 13.70
C TYR A 665 9.92 1.16 15.21
N VAL A 666 8.86 0.50 15.70
CA VAL A 666 8.60 0.44 17.16
C VAL A 666 9.74 -0.26 17.88
N PHE A 667 10.31 -1.32 17.31
CA PHE A 667 11.44 -2.02 17.94
C PHE A 667 12.71 -1.18 17.92
N MET A 668 13.00 -0.47 16.84
CA MET A 668 14.15 0.43 16.77
C MET A 668 14.02 1.58 17.77
N GLU A 669 12.84 2.19 17.83
CA GLU A 669 12.60 3.36 18.64
C GLU A 669 12.41 3.02 20.13
N TYR A 670 11.69 1.94 20.47
CA TYR A 670 11.27 1.65 21.85
C TYR A 670 11.95 0.43 22.47
N VAL A 671 12.17 -0.64 21.71
CA VAL A 671 12.85 -1.83 22.28
C VAL A 671 14.36 -1.61 22.33
N LEU A 672 14.98 -1.30 21.19
CA LEU A 672 16.35 -0.80 21.13
C LEU A 672 16.44 0.55 21.83
N GLY A 673 15.48 1.46 21.60
CA GLY A 673 15.35 2.66 22.42
C GLY A 673 15.92 3.94 21.79
N ILE A 674 16.35 3.94 20.53
CA ILE A 674 17.03 5.11 19.93
C ILE A 674 16.03 5.95 19.12
N GLN A 675 15.93 7.24 19.43
CA GLN A 675 15.03 8.18 18.75
C GLN A 675 15.69 9.54 18.48
N SER A 676 15.26 10.19 17.41
CA SER A 676 15.58 11.60 17.12
C SER A 676 14.92 12.52 18.14
N VAL A 677 15.66 13.49 18.67
CA VAL A 677 15.15 14.55 19.56
C VAL A 677 15.02 15.87 18.80
N THR A 678 16.00 16.18 17.97
CA THR A 678 16.01 17.35 17.08
C THR A 678 16.21 16.91 15.63
N PRO A 679 15.80 17.73 14.64
CA PRO A 679 15.86 17.36 13.23
C PRO A 679 17.21 16.76 12.80
N GLY A 680 17.14 15.67 12.04
CA GLY A 680 18.31 15.01 11.46
C GLY A 680 19.17 14.22 12.45
N PHE A 681 18.64 13.88 13.64
CA PHE A 681 19.40 13.25 14.73
C PHE A 681 20.58 14.10 15.24
N LYS A 682 20.50 15.43 15.09
CA LYS A 682 21.51 16.32 15.68
C LYS A 682 21.61 16.11 17.19
N GLU A 683 20.46 15.95 17.82
CA GLU A 683 20.29 15.40 19.16
C GLU A 683 19.47 14.12 19.11
N TRP A 684 19.86 13.12 19.90
CA TRP A 684 19.19 11.82 19.97
C TRP A 684 19.07 11.33 21.41
N ALA A 685 18.14 10.40 21.64
CA ALA A 685 17.93 9.78 22.94
C ALA A 685 18.07 8.26 22.84
N PHE A 686 18.64 7.64 23.88
CA PHE A 686 18.68 6.18 24.04
C PHE A 686 17.94 5.79 25.33
N ARG A 687 16.70 5.31 25.14
CA ARG A 687 15.67 5.11 26.17
C ARG A 687 14.91 3.79 25.97
N PRO A 688 15.54 2.63 26.20
CA PRO A 688 14.90 1.34 25.96
C PRO A 688 13.74 1.07 26.93
N ALA A 689 12.66 0.48 26.41
CA ALA A 689 11.52 0.00 27.21
C ALA A 689 11.86 -1.39 27.80
N LEU A 690 12.29 -1.41 29.06
CA LEU A 690 12.81 -2.64 29.69
C LEU A 690 11.75 -3.47 30.42
N LEU A 691 10.72 -2.83 30.98
CA LEU A 691 9.85 -3.49 31.96
C LEU A 691 8.80 -4.42 31.36
N ASN A 692 8.10 -3.98 30.29
CA ASN A 692 6.87 -4.65 29.84
C ASN A 692 7.00 -5.49 28.55
N VAL A 693 8.20 -5.61 27.97
CA VAL A 693 8.41 -6.14 26.61
C VAL A 693 8.71 -7.64 26.57
N GLY A 694 9.27 -8.18 27.66
CA GLY A 694 9.64 -9.59 27.76
C GLY A 694 10.95 -9.97 27.06
N VAL A 695 11.88 -9.03 26.86
CA VAL A 695 13.22 -9.28 26.29
C VAL A 695 14.33 -8.98 27.31
N SER A 696 15.44 -9.73 27.26
CA SER A 696 16.60 -9.58 28.16
C SER A 696 17.78 -8.84 27.53
N TRP A 697 17.84 -8.74 26.21
CA TRP A 697 18.80 -7.90 25.50
C TRP A 697 18.23 -7.47 24.15
N ALA A 698 18.71 -6.33 23.65
CA ALA A 698 18.53 -5.88 22.28
C ALA A 698 19.78 -5.16 21.77
N ARG A 699 20.02 -5.24 20.47
CA ARG A 699 21.08 -4.53 19.76
C ARG A 699 20.62 -4.10 18.38
N GLY A 700 21.22 -3.06 17.85
CA GLY A 700 20.89 -2.57 16.52
C GLY A 700 21.67 -1.35 16.11
N ARG A 701 21.38 -0.90 14.90
CA ARG A 701 21.95 0.30 14.28
C ARG A 701 20.85 1.13 13.67
N VAL A 702 20.74 2.39 14.09
CA VAL A 702 19.78 3.36 13.56
C VAL A 702 20.51 4.22 12.55
N PRO A 703 20.15 4.17 11.26
CA PRO A 703 20.79 5.00 10.24
C PRO A 703 20.30 6.45 10.38
N THR A 704 21.22 7.40 10.24
CA THR A 704 20.94 8.85 10.34
C THR A 704 21.73 9.61 9.27
N PRO A 705 21.38 10.88 8.98
CA PRO A 705 22.18 11.73 8.09
C PRO A 705 23.65 11.87 8.48
N TYR A 706 23.99 11.72 9.76
CA TYR A 706 25.37 11.82 10.26
C TYR A 706 26.13 10.47 10.24
N GLY A 707 25.46 9.37 9.87
CA GLY A 707 25.95 7.99 10.03
C GLY A 707 25.13 7.21 11.05
N ALA A 708 25.41 5.92 11.20
CA ALA A 708 24.61 5.06 12.07
C ALA A 708 24.92 5.26 13.57
N ILE A 709 23.88 5.36 14.40
CA ILE A 709 23.97 5.22 15.85
C ILE A 709 23.83 3.73 16.19
N GLN A 710 24.84 3.14 16.80
CA GLN A 710 24.83 1.73 17.19
C GLN A 710 24.54 1.60 18.67
N GLY A 711 23.49 0.88 19.05
CA GLY A 711 23.08 0.70 20.44
C GLY A 711 22.98 -0.78 20.80
N ASN A 712 23.26 -1.10 22.05
CA ASN A 712 22.90 -2.38 22.64
C ASN A 712 22.66 -2.24 24.15
N TRP A 713 21.85 -3.14 24.68
CA TRP A 713 21.65 -3.25 26.12
C TRP A 713 21.35 -4.69 26.52
N MET A 714 21.66 -5.02 27.78
CA MET A 714 21.40 -6.32 28.39
C MET A 714 20.99 -6.15 29.85
N VAL A 715 19.90 -6.80 30.26
CA VAL A 715 19.41 -6.79 31.64
C VAL A 715 19.51 -8.17 32.28
N ASP A 716 20.25 -8.26 33.39
CA ASP A 716 20.24 -9.40 34.31
C ASP A 716 19.33 -9.05 35.50
N ARG A 717 18.06 -9.47 35.40
CA ARG A 717 17.06 -9.21 36.45
C ARG A 717 17.39 -9.89 37.78
N LYS A 718 18.16 -10.99 37.78
CA LYS A 718 18.53 -11.70 39.01
C LYS A 718 19.59 -10.92 39.77
N ARG A 719 20.54 -10.32 39.05
CA ARG A 719 21.59 -9.47 39.62
C ARG A 719 21.22 -8.00 39.74
N ARG A 720 20.00 -7.62 39.33
CA ARG A 720 19.55 -6.22 39.22
C ARG A 720 20.54 -5.36 38.44
N HIS A 721 21.12 -5.92 37.39
CA HIS A 721 22.20 -5.30 36.64
C HIS A 721 21.76 -5.02 35.20
N LEU A 722 22.14 -3.86 34.68
CA LEU A 722 21.83 -3.41 33.34
C LEU A 722 23.08 -2.80 32.70
N ASP A 723 23.48 -3.34 31.56
CA ASP A 723 24.51 -2.79 30.69
C ASP A 723 23.86 -2.10 29.49
N LEU A 724 24.33 -0.89 29.16
CA LEU A 724 23.97 -0.13 27.98
C LEU A 724 25.26 0.30 27.27
N ASN A 725 25.32 0.12 25.96
CA ASN A 725 26.40 0.64 25.14
C ASN A 725 25.84 1.37 23.93
N VAL A 726 26.39 2.54 23.62
CA VAL A 726 26.00 3.30 22.43
C VAL A 726 27.21 3.98 21.81
N CYS A 727 27.32 3.90 20.48
CA CYS A 727 28.30 4.61 19.68
C CYS A 727 27.57 5.49 18.68
N ALA A 728 27.93 6.76 18.60
CA ALA A 728 27.25 7.73 17.76
C ALA A 728 28.23 8.47 16.84
N PRO A 729 27.78 8.94 15.66
CA PRO A 729 28.64 9.66 14.74
C PRO A 729 29.05 11.05 15.27
N LYS A 730 30.20 11.54 14.79
CA LYS A 730 30.69 12.88 15.09
C LYS A 730 29.66 13.95 14.71
N GLY A 731 29.60 15.02 15.50
CA GLY A 731 28.70 16.15 15.24
C GLY A 731 27.26 15.95 15.74
N THR A 732 26.98 14.86 16.45
CA THR A 732 25.71 14.61 17.16
C THR A 732 25.89 14.67 18.68
N LYS A 733 24.79 14.77 19.42
CA LYS A 733 24.76 14.70 20.88
C LYS A 733 23.64 13.77 21.34
N GLY A 734 23.93 12.90 22.31
CA GLY A 734 22.98 11.93 22.83
C GLY A 734 22.66 12.12 24.31
N THR A 735 21.50 11.64 24.72
CA THR A 735 21.17 11.41 26.14
C THR A 735 20.69 9.97 26.34
N VAL A 736 21.37 9.22 27.20
CA VAL A 736 20.87 7.93 27.69
C VAL A 736 20.00 8.20 28.91
N SER A 737 18.75 7.72 28.92
CA SER A 737 17.89 7.90 30.09
C SER A 737 16.89 6.79 30.34
N LEU A 738 16.62 6.52 31.62
CA LEU A 738 15.67 5.50 32.08
C LEU A 738 14.85 6.02 33.24
N PRO A 739 13.56 5.66 33.35
CA PRO A 739 12.72 6.04 34.50
C PRO A 739 13.02 5.19 35.75
N LEU A 740 13.95 4.23 35.67
CA LEU A 740 14.25 3.27 36.73
C LEU A 740 15.20 3.86 37.76
N LYS A 741 14.95 3.59 39.04
CA LYS A 741 15.85 4.01 40.12
C LYS A 741 17.13 3.17 40.07
N ALA A 742 18.27 3.85 40.09
CA ALA A 742 19.59 3.23 40.25
C ALA A 742 20.05 3.28 41.71
N GLU A 743 20.69 2.22 42.18
CA GLU A 743 21.54 2.24 43.39
C GLU A 743 22.85 2.97 43.08
N LEU A 744 23.44 2.62 41.94
CA LEU A 744 24.73 3.09 41.46
C LEU A 744 24.74 2.96 39.93
N TYR A 745 25.41 3.88 39.24
CA TYR A 745 25.82 3.63 37.86
C TYR A 745 27.21 4.18 37.57
N THR A 746 27.86 3.58 36.59
CA THR A 746 29.15 4.02 36.05
C THR A 746 28.98 4.34 34.58
N ALA A 747 29.67 5.37 34.10
CA ALA A 747 29.78 5.73 32.69
C ALA A 747 31.25 5.74 32.30
N ASN A 748 31.64 4.92 31.31
CA ASN A 748 33.02 4.73 30.88
C ASN A 748 34.00 4.38 32.00
N GLY A 749 33.51 3.67 33.03
CA GLY A 749 34.30 3.25 34.20
C GLY A 749 34.33 4.27 35.35
N GLU A 750 33.77 5.45 35.18
CA GLU A 750 33.66 6.47 36.22
C GLU A 750 32.31 6.39 36.93
N GLU A 751 32.32 6.41 38.26
CA GLU A 751 31.11 6.51 39.06
C GLU A 751 30.44 7.87 38.87
N ARG A 752 29.10 7.86 38.81
CA ARG A 752 28.29 9.07 38.61
C ARG A 752 27.27 9.19 39.75
N SER A 753 26.97 10.43 40.15
CA SER A 753 25.93 10.69 41.14
C SER A 753 24.55 10.34 40.58
N VAL A 754 23.74 9.67 41.40
CA VAL A 754 22.32 9.39 41.08
C VAL A 754 21.48 10.55 41.61
N GLU A 755 21.19 11.54 40.75
CA GLU A 755 20.32 12.66 41.11
C GLU A 755 18.86 12.40 40.71
N GLY A 756 17.94 12.43 41.68
CA GLY A 756 16.49 12.38 41.45
C GLY A 756 15.92 11.00 41.12
N VAL A 757 14.90 10.97 40.25
CA VAL A 757 14.22 9.74 39.80
C VAL A 757 14.71 9.39 38.40
N GLY A 758 15.45 8.30 38.27
CA GLY A 758 15.89 7.79 36.97
C GLY A 758 17.40 7.89 36.74
N LEU A 759 17.84 7.36 35.60
CA LEU A 759 19.19 7.50 35.06
C LEU A 759 19.17 8.58 33.96
N LYS A 760 20.19 9.45 33.92
CA LYS A 760 20.44 10.35 32.80
C LYS A 760 21.94 10.54 32.60
N GLU A 761 22.45 10.18 31.43
CA GLU A 761 23.85 10.36 31.03
C GLU A 761 23.92 11.03 29.66
N GLU A 762 24.78 12.04 29.53
CA GLU A 762 25.02 12.73 28.26
C GLU A 762 26.13 12.03 27.47
N VAL A 763 25.98 11.89 26.16
CA VAL A 763 26.92 11.20 25.28
C VAL A 763 27.33 12.12 24.14
N SER A 764 28.64 12.36 23.98
CA SER A 764 29.17 13.11 22.85
C SER A 764 29.25 12.23 21.59
N GLY A 765 28.87 12.79 20.45
CA GLY A 765 29.03 12.11 19.15
C GLY A 765 30.49 11.99 18.74
N GLY A 766 30.85 10.87 18.12
CA GLY A 766 32.23 10.50 17.78
C GLY A 766 32.88 9.54 18.77
N GLU A 767 32.18 9.23 19.86
CA GLU A 767 32.63 8.34 20.93
C GLU A 767 31.62 7.22 21.17
N CYS A 768 32.05 6.22 21.95
CA CYS A 768 31.19 5.20 22.50
C CYS A 768 31.05 5.40 24.01
N ALA A 769 29.82 5.35 24.52
CA ALA A 769 29.54 5.31 25.95
C ALA A 769 29.21 3.88 26.39
N LYS A 770 29.83 3.44 27.48
CA LYS A 770 29.50 2.20 28.19
C LYS A 770 28.94 2.55 29.56
N ILE A 771 27.69 2.17 29.82
CA ILE A 771 26.99 2.51 31.06
C ILE A 771 26.57 1.21 31.74
N SER A 772 27.01 1.03 32.99
CA SER A 772 26.64 -0.12 33.82
C SER A 772 25.86 0.39 35.03
N VAL A 773 24.68 -0.18 35.26
CA VAL A 773 23.69 0.29 36.24
C VAL A 773 23.33 -0.85 37.18
N ILE A 774 23.35 -0.58 38.48
CA ILE A 774 22.74 -1.43 39.51
C ILE A 774 21.36 -0.84 39.82
N LEU A 775 20.30 -1.59 39.54
CA LEU A 775 18.91 -1.18 39.70
C LEU A 775 18.42 -1.40 41.15
N LYS A 776 17.57 -0.49 41.65
CA LYS A 776 16.93 -0.63 42.97
C LYS A 776 15.81 -1.65 42.97
#